data_AF-A0A7V9NTC4-F1
#
_entry.id   AF-A0A7V9NTC4-F1
#
_cell.length_a   1.000
_cell.length_b   1.000
_cell.length_c   1.000
_cell.angle_alpha   90.00
_cell.angle_beta   90.00
_cell.angle_gamma   90.00
#
_symmetry.space_group_name_H-M   'P 1'
#
loop_
_entity.id
_entity.type
_entity.pdbx_description
1 polymer ?
#
loop_
_entity_poly.entity_id
_entity_poly.type
_entity_poly.pdbx_seq_one_letter_code
_entity_poly.pdbx_strand_id
1 'polypeptide(L)'
;MWHFFRFSSMRRALMLVLLFGGLAAGARCAEPAKAGPLDTLDSLHYVLRYQTAGFYGPTCGEDRMKTGVIGVPMTVDLGGSGLPDASIEVAAVPGVGGSPSRLQMNVRKLTNASLKSLLEVVLNPGGDSSRVAFGYDGCDKGTPKTFAASITSSASKLTLDTTIRNAQDNLTILGSRFTNGANGARVNPTALKAQLAPVPETLGAIVNFLPNDSYTATITPSSPTNVGVGFTKIAGPRRMELNGTLKTLQSKLDLDFSPTVIHYKTAKPFTTVKVQLDSYTPAAGTTSGTTDHLGIDLADVPPEAGVTRSGKAIEFETPVGKIGRTTVHYSSKEDGGAPLGPLTLPDAPEYVAGNINVGSLNAQTRIVGLSHAIIDTGDPVVVDVTHDAGVMLMDVSHTSACDSCPDNGPDFVTRHLKVGIRNIPSMARVTYSPATGDYTYTGGTAIGELTADLTSTVPLIDDADESHLRLVGVPTGLSGRVNSVAKTFTAHLTSGAITTTEVQLTSGANERLPSGVDGVMLHDHEDKYVVFLRISGLVDATVGWADTQFATVTHAPGPFKMEIAADDPDAKSTPMTANGQITNLPGTAHVAYTPARKGRIFPPPRRLPRPMTFVYSGSELINELRIDAVAGEALNDSGVTTVHVLAKRVPGMTLVQDDVAGTTTANTIDGTNIGYLHVEACAPNGCQPSIPTHGDLATQGDPDLVTVSDRNNGAYDVFALVRGLSSLSATVTRTAAGDLDAAVLALTHLQGPLEVHTVADKVQTVEFRRPFGDPITITTPYVETADVIARDLPASVNLTYSGLQQHLNYTNASGPIGSLNINFSKGVVPVAARAHNLHVALKDVNPGVDLRYNFGAAGDSLVLDTGAAKIGHAAVDLLSDTSLLSKPAVAERRIFSQGYDGLVFWDLDDGSDQQDGVNDPYIMSGRVTNLQHLEYKTNSITWGGSDDVD
;
A
#
# COMPACT_ATOMS: atom_id res chain seq x y z
N MET A 1 -2.90 -12.63 0.31
CA MET A 1 -3.72 -11.39 0.44
C MET A 1 -3.30 -10.49 1.63
N TRP A 2 -2.92 -11.06 2.78
CA TRP A 2 -2.54 -10.36 4.02
C TRP A 2 -1.37 -9.37 3.96
N HIS A 3 -0.33 -9.62 3.15
CA HIS A 3 0.83 -8.72 2.99
C HIS A 3 0.66 -7.68 1.87
N PHE A 4 -0.39 -7.79 1.06
CA PHE A 4 -0.66 -6.92 -0.09
C PHE A 4 -1.02 -5.48 0.32
N PHE A 5 -1.61 -5.30 1.50
CA PHE A 5 -2.22 -4.02 1.91
C PHE A 5 -1.36 -3.13 2.82
N ARG A 6 -0.15 -3.57 3.22
CA ARG A 6 0.76 -2.74 4.02
C ARG A 6 1.54 -1.68 3.22
N PHE A 7 1.55 -1.74 1.88
CA PHE A 7 2.39 -0.89 1.04
C PHE A 7 1.59 0.23 0.34
N SER A 8 1.91 1.48 0.63
CA SER A 8 1.32 2.66 -0.03
C SER A 8 1.61 2.72 -1.53
N SER A 9 2.69 2.07 -1.99
CA SER A 9 3.08 1.92 -3.40
C SER A 9 2.15 1.00 -4.20
N MET A 10 1.60 -0.07 -3.58
CA MET A 10 0.67 -0.99 -4.25
C MET A 10 -0.74 -0.41 -4.47
N ARG A 11 -1.17 0.57 -3.63
CA ARG A 11 -2.39 1.34 -3.92
C ARG A 11 -2.30 2.04 -5.28
N ARG A 12 -1.11 2.48 -5.69
CA ARG A 12 -0.87 3.05 -7.03
C ARG A 12 -0.91 1.98 -8.12
N ALA A 13 -0.47 0.75 -7.85
CA ALA A 13 -0.42 -0.35 -8.82
C ALA A 13 -1.78 -1.00 -9.14
N LEU A 14 -2.59 -1.31 -8.11
CA LEU A 14 -3.96 -1.81 -8.31
C LEU A 14 -4.85 -0.72 -8.92
N MET A 15 -4.62 0.54 -8.53
CA MET A 15 -5.15 1.68 -9.27
C MET A 15 -4.73 1.60 -10.73
N LEU A 16 -3.43 1.49 -11.06
CA LEU A 16 -2.94 1.62 -12.45
C LEU A 16 -3.37 0.51 -13.41
N VAL A 17 -3.54 -0.73 -12.92
CA VAL A 17 -4.18 -1.81 -13.70
C VAL A 17 -5.63 -1.47 -14.07
N LEU A 18 -6.30 -0.67 -13.23
CA LEU A 18 -7.61 -0.08 -13.46
C LEU A 18 -7.55 1.38 -14.00
N LEU A 19 -6.36 2.00 -14.14
CA LEU A 19 -6.16 3.44 -14.42
C LEU A 19 -5.41 3.70 -15.75
N PHE A 20 -5.67 2.93 -16.80
CA PHE A 20 -5.14 3.22 -18.14
C PHE A 20 -5.78 4.46 -18.84
N GLY A 21 -6.08 5.52 -18.07
CA GLY A 21 -6.46 6.84 -18.55
C GLY A 21 -5.93 8.05 -17.75
N GLY A 22 -4.98 7.84 -16.83
CA GLY A 22 -4.62 8.83 -15.81
C GLY A 22 -3.28 9.56 -15.99
N LEU A 23 -3.02 10.23 -17.11
CA LEU A 23 -1.91 11.20 -17.21
C LEU A 23 -2.30 12.45 -18.02
N ALA A 24 -2.98 13.39 -17.36
CA ALA A 24 -3.02 14.80 -17.75
C ALA A 24 -3.66 15.68 -16.66
N ALA A 25 -3.26 15.49 -15.41
CA ALA A 25 -3.58 16.42 -14.33
C ALA A 25 -2.54 17.53 -14.31
N GLY A 26 -2.84 18.65 -14.98
CA GLY A 26 -2.11 19.91 -14.73
C GLY A 26 -1.88 20.85 -15.90
N ALA A 27 -2.74 20.95 -16.92
CA ALA A 27 -2.62 22.04 -17.90
C ALA A 27 -3.89 22.90 -17.87
N ARG A 28 -3.90 23.95 -17.02
CA ARG A 28 -4.68 25.14 -17.36
C ARG A 28 -3.97 25.75 -18.56
N CYS A 29 -4.53 25.52 -19.75
CA CYS A 29 -3.98 26.03 -21.00
C CYS A 29 -4.13 27.56 -21.01
N ALA A 30 -3.03 28.27 -21.25
CA ALA A 30 -3.15 29.65 -21.69
C ALA A 30 -3.86 29.65 -23.06
N GLU A 31 -4.80 30.56 -23.28
CA GLU A 31 -5.49 30.69 -24.56
C GLU A 31 -4.45 30.90 -25.68
N PRO A 32 -4.51 30.14 -26.78
CA PRO A 32 -3.68 30.43 -27.94
C PRO A 32 -4.08 31.79 -28.52
N ALA A 33 -3.10 32.61 -28.90
CA ALA A 33 -3.34 33.79 -29.73
C ALA A 33 -4.17 33.37 -30.96
N LYS A 34 -5.22 34.12 -31.31
CA LYS A 34 -5.98 33.88 -32.54
C LYS A 34 -5.03 34.03 -33.74
N ALA A 35 -5.10 33.13 -34.72
CA ALA A 35 -4.41 33.37 -35.99
C ALA A 35 -5.06 34.59 -36.63
N GLY A 36 -4.28 35.65 -36.85
CA GLY A 36 -4.74 36.77 -37.66
C GLY A 36 -5.15 36.27 -39.06
N PRO A 37 -6.15 36.89 -39.71
CA PRO A 37 -6.43 36.60 -41.12
C PRO A 37 -5.15 36.84 -41.96
N LEU A 38 -4.98 36.08 -43.05
CA LEU A 38 -3.89 36.30 -44.03
C LEU A 38 -3.92 37.70 -44.66
N ASP A 39 -5.00 38.44 -44.44
CA ASP A 39 -5.30 39.77 -44.94
C ASP A 39 -4.32 40.86 -44.45
N THR A 40 -3.47 40.57 -43.46
CA THR A 40 -2.39 41.46 -42.97
C THR A 40 -0.99 40.88 -43.20
N LEU A 41 -0.72 40.35 -44.41
CA LEU A 41 0.65 40.11 -44.87
C LEU A 41 1.39 41.46 -45.04
N ASP A 42 1.79 42.09 -43.93
CA ASP A 42 2.52 43.36 -43.90
C ASP A 42 3.92 43.24 -44.54
N SER A 43 4.41 42.02 -44.75
CA SER A 43 5.67 41.73 -45.43
C SER A 43 5.46 40.80 -46.63
N LEU A 44 5.93 41.22 -47.81
CA LEU A 44 6.05 40.40 -49.03
C LEU A 44 7.09 39.28 -48.91
N HIS A 45 7.56 38.94 -47.71
CA HIS A 45 8.69 38.06 -47.47
C HIS A 45 8.30 36.79 -46.72
N TYR A 46 8.97 35.68 -47.06
CA TYR A 46 8.92 34.43 -46.31
C TYR A 46 10.36 33.99 -45.98
N VAL A 47 10.53 33.23 -44.90
CA VAL A 47 11.82 32.61 -44.58
C VAL A 47 11.75 31.15 -45.01
N LEU A 48 12.61 30.78 -45.95
CA LEU A 48 12.83 29.39 -46.28
C LEU A 48 13.86 28.80 -45.33
N ARG A 49 13.50 27.78 -44.58
CA ARG A 49 14.43 26.93 -43.83
C ARG A 49 14.62 25.64 -44.62
N TYR A 50 15.87 25.26 -44.85
CA TYR A 50 16.18 24.00 -45.50
C TYR A 50 17.43 23.37 -44.89
N GLN A 51 17.43 22.04 -44.83
CA GLN A 51 18.62 21.30 -44.45
C GLN A 51 19.17 20.58 -45.67
N THR A 52 20.48 20.74 -45.88
CA THR A 52 21.22 20.03 -46.93
C THR A 52 21.85 18.76 -46.36
N ALA A 53 21.97 17.72 -47.16
CA ALA A 53 22.81 16.57 -46.81
C ALA A 53 24.25 17.09 -46.65
N GLY A 54 24.87 16.82 -45.49
CA GLY A 54 26.29 17.15 -45.33
C GLY A 54 27.10 16.38 -46.37
N PHE A 55 28.16 17.02 -46.91
CA PHE A 55 29.01 16.43 -47.97
C PHE A 55 29.59 15.04 -47.61
N TYR A 56 29.57 14.67 -46.32
CA TYR A 56 30.11 13.41 -45.78
C TYR A 56 29.11 12.56 -44.96
N GLY A 57 27.81 12.89 -44.93
CA GLY A 57 26.84 12.24 -44.04
C GLY A 57 25.54 11.77 -44.72
N PRO A 58 24.95 10.64 -44.32
CA PRO A 58 23.68 10.14 -44.86
C PRO A 58 22.44 10.92 -44.37
N THR A 59 22.63 11.88 -43.46
CA THR A 59 21.58 12.68 -42.80
C THR A 59 21.67 14.15 -43.22
N CYS A 60 20.52 14.81 -43.29
CA CYS A 60 20.45 16.27 -43.37
C CYS A 60 21.18 16.89 -42.17
N GLY A 61 22.18 17.74 -42.44
CA GLY A 61 23.16 18.15 -41.41
C GLY A 61 23.27 19.66 -41.21
N GLU A 62 23.14 20.46 -42.27
CA GLU A 62 23.30 21.92 -42.17
C GLU A 62 21.96 22.64 -42.33
N ASP A 63 21.47 23.26 -41.26
CA ASP A 63 20.36 24.21 -41.30
C ASP A 63 20.78 25.50 -42.03
N ARG A 64 20.08 25.82 -43.11
CA ARG A 64 20.24 27.07 -43.85
C ARG A 64 18.92 27.82 -43.87
N MET A 65 19.02 29.14 -43.81
CA MET A 65 17.87 30.04 -43.94
C MET A 65 18.08 30.99 -45.12
N LYS A 66 17.03 31.22 -45.90
CA LYS A 66 17.05 32.18 -47.03
C LYS A 66 15.72 32.94 -47.07
N THR A 67 15.77 34.25 -47.19
CA THR A 67 14.56 35.08 -47.27
C THR A 67 14.12 35.21 -48.73
N GLY A 68 12.90 34.78 -49.04
CA GLY A 68 12.28 34.90 -50.36
C GLY A 68 11.27 36.05 -50.44
N VAL A 69 10.81 36.32 -51.66
CA VAL A 69 9.73 37.28 -51.95
C VAL A 69 8.54 36.51 -52.49
N ILE A 70 7.36 36.75 -51.95
CA ILE A 70 6.11 36.11 -52.39
C ILE A 70 5.87 36.44 -53.87
N GLY A 71 5.55 35.42 -54.67
CA GLY A 71 5.33 35.50 -56.12
C GLY A 71 6.60 35.48 -56.97
N VAL A 72 7.78 35.38 -56.36
CA VAL A 72 9.06 35.31 -57.07
C VAL A 72 9.70 33.94 -56.85
N PRO A 73 9.89 33.12 -57.91
CA PRO A 73 10.61 31.86 -57.79
C PRO A 73 12.04 32.09 -57.30
N MET A 74 12.40 31.43 -56.20
CA MET A 74 13.75 31.40 -55.66
C MET A 74 14.40 30.07 -56.02
N THR A 75 15.61 30.14 -56.58
CA THR A 75 16.44 28.94 -56.75
C THR A 75 17.31 28.71 -55.51
N VAL A 76 17.43 27.45 -55.11
CA VAL A 76 18.21 27.03 -53.95
C VAL A 76 19.06 25.81 -54.26
N ASP A 77 20.25 25.76 -53.67
CA ASP A 77 21.14 24.62 -53.68
C ASP A 77 20.80 23.72 -52.48
N LEU A 78 19.99 22.68 -52.73
CA LEU A 78 19.62 21.70 -51.70
C LEU A 78 20.69 20.61 -51.54
N GLY A 79 21.51 20.36 -52.58
CA GLY A 79 22.55 19.34 -52.59
C GLY A 79 23.89 19.80 -52.00
N GLY A 80 24.05 21.09 -51.74
CA GLY A 80 25.31 21.68 -51.28
C GLY A 80 26.39 21.74 -52.38
N SER A 81 25.99 21.62 -53.66
CA SER A 81 26.90 21.53 -54.80
C SER A 81 27.42 22.89 -55.28
N GLY A 82 26.87 23.99 -54.75
CA GLY A 82 27.05 25.34 -55.24
C GLY A 82 26.17 25.69 -56.45
N LEU A 83 25.47 24.72 -57.04
CA LEU A 83 24.52 24.94 -58.13
C LEU A 83 23.07 24.85 -57.62
N PRO A 84 22.14 25.62 -58.17
CA PRO A 84 20.75 25.51 -57.76
C PRO A 84 20.11 24.19 -58.22
N ASP A 85 19.61 23.42 -57.25
CA ASP A 85 19.04 22.09 -57.44
C ASP A 85 17.51 22.06 -57.33
N ALA A 86 16.91 23.12 -56.78
CA ALA A 86 15.46 23.29 -56.71
C ALA A 86 15.04 24.73 -56.98
N SER A 87 13.85 24.88 -57.56
CA SER A 87 13.13 26.15 -57.67
C SER A 87 11.92 26.10 -56.73
N ILE A 88 11.80 27.13 -55.89
CA ILE A 88 10.76 27.24 -54.87
C ILE A 88 10.05 28.56 -55.10
N GLU A 89 8.75 28.49 -55.29
CA GLU A 89 7.89 29.66 -55.43
C GLU A 89 6.82 29.61 -54.34
N VAL A 90 6.68 30.68 -53.57
CA VAL A 90 5.55 30.87 -52.65
C VAL A 90 4.69 31.97 -53.23
N ALA A 91 3.52 31.65 -53.75
CA ALA A 91 2.60 32.60 -54.35
C ALA A 91 1.41 32.85 -53.42
N ALA A 92 1.03 34.12 -53.26
CA ALA A 92 -0.25 34.48 -52.66
C ALA A 92 -1.33 34.48 -53.74
N VAL A 93 -2.37 33.67 -53.55
CA VAL A 93 -3.51 33.56 -54.46
C VAL A 93 -4.61 34.46 -53.90
N PRO A 94 -5.01 35.53 -54.62
CA PRO A 94 -6.07 36.42 -54.17
C PRO A 94 -7.38 35.66 -53.95
N GLY A 95 -8.06 35.93 -52.84
CA GLY A 95 -9.43 35.49 -52.59
C GLY A 95 -10.45 36.40 -53.28
N VAL A 96 -11.73 35.99 -53.23
CA VAL A 96 -12.86 36.83 -53.63
C VAL A 96 -12.90 38.05 -52.70
N GLY A 97 -12.47 39.22 -53.19
CA GLY A 97 -12.32 40.45 -52.39
C GLY A 97 -10.90 41.04 -52.35
N GLY A 98 -9.91 40.42 -52.99
CA GLY A 98 -8.56 40.99 -53.18
C GLY A 98 -7.55 40.64 -52.10
N SER A 99 -7.98 40.28 -50.89
CA SER A 99 -7.07 39.77 -49.85
C SER A 99 -6.64 38.33 -50.15
N PRO A 100 -5.36 37.97 -49.93
CA PRO A 100 -4.87 36.63 -50.21
C PRO A 100 -5.47 35.61 -49.24
N SER A 101 -6.35 34.74 -49.74
CA SER A 101 -6.99 33.69 -48.95
C SER A 101 -6.18 32.39 -48.91
N ARG A 102 -5.20 32.26 -49.82
CA ARG A 102 -4.40 31.04 -50.02
C ARG A 102 -2.96 31.39 -50.36
N LEU A 103 -2.03 30.68 -49.74
CA LEU A 103 -0.62 30.65 -50.09
C LEU A 103 -0.30 29.31 -50.76
N GLN A 104 0.41 29.34 -51.87
CA GLN A 104 0.80 28.14 -52.61
C GLN A 104 2.32 28.07 -52.68
N MET A 105 2.88 27.03 -52.11
CA MET A 105 4.29 26.65 -52.25
C MET A 105 4.40 25.64 -53.40
N ASN A 106 5.20 25.98 -54.42
CA ASN A 106 5.57 25.07 -55.50
C ASN A 106 7.07 24.83 -55.44
N VAL A 107 7.47 23.56 -55.29
CA VAL A 107 8.85 23.11 -55.31
C VAL A 107 9.03 22.23 -56.52
N ARG A 108 10.03 22.58 -57.35
CA ARG A 108 10.43 21.80 -58.51
C ARG A 108 11.91 21.47 -58.39
N LYS A 109 12.23 20.18 -58.34
CA LYS A 109 13.61 19.69 -58.45
C LYS A 109 14.12 19.97 -59.87
N LEU A 110 15.27 20.63 -59.96
CA LEU A 110 15.93 21.03 -61.21
C LEU A 110 16.92 19.96 -61.72
N THR A 111 17.34 19.06 -60.82
CA THR A 111 18.22 17.92 -61.12
C THR A 111 17.44 16.60 -61.09
N ASN A 112 17.97 15.55 -61.74
CA ASN A 112 17.47 14.18 -61.60
C ASN A 112 18.11 13.44 -60.42
N ALA A 113 19.20 13.97 -59.84
CA ALA A 113 19.87 13.36 -58.70
C ALA A 113 18.90 13.19 -57.51
N SER A 114 19.07 12.11 -56.75
CA SER A 114 18.37 11.97 -55.47
C SER A 114 18.97 12.97 -54.49
N LEU A 115 18.19 13.97 -54.08
CA LEU A 115 18.60 14.94 -53.07
C LEU A 115 17.90 14.57 -51.78
N LYS A 116 18.64 14.50 -50.67
CA LYS A 116 18.07 14.39 -49.33
C LYS A 116 18.03 15.78 -48.73
N SER A 117 16.84 16.30 -48.47
CA SER A 117 16.68 17.60 -47.85
C SER A 117 15.41 17.69 -47.02
N LEU A 118 15.47 18.50 -45.97
CA LEU A 118 14.30 19.04 -45.29
C LEU A 118 14.03 20.43 -45.87
N LEU A 119 12.78 20.75 -46.13
CA LEU A 119 12.37 22.04 -46.68
C LEU A 119 11.11 22.53 -45.96
N GLU A 120 11.17 23.70 -45.34
CA GLU A 120 10.06 24.36 -44.67
C GLU A 120 9.97 25.84 -45.09
N VAL A 121 8.77 26.32 -45.39
CA VAL A 121 8.47 27.74 -45.51
C VAL A 121 7.93 28.23 -44.18
N VAL A 122 8.57 29.25 -43.61
CA VAL A 122 8.17 29.91 -42.36
C VAL A 122 7.55 31.28 -42.68
N LEU A 123 6.33 31.47 -42.19
CA LEU A 123 5.51 32.66 -42.40
C LEU A 123 5.25 33.39 -41.07
N ASN A 124 5.07 34.71 -41.16
CA ASN A 124 4.63 35.55 -40.05
C ASN A 124 3.21 36.08 -40.33
N PRO A 125 2.15 35.36 -39.95
CA PRO A 125 0.79 35.85 -40.10
C PRO A 125 0.49 36.90 -39.02
N GLY A 126 0.57 38.19 -39.36
CA GLY A 126 -0.04 39.27 -38.57
C GLY A 126 0.82 40.01 -37.55
N GLY A 127 2.11 40.26 -37.81
CA GLY A 127 2.94 41.20 -37.03
C GLY A 127 3.34 40.75 -35.61
N ASP A 128 2.63 39.78 -35.03
CA ASP A 128 2.96 39.18 -33.74
C ASP A 128 4.22 38.30 -33.80
N SER A 129 4.64 37.79 -32.64
CA SER A 129 5.73 36.81 -32.53
C SER A 129 5.33 35.40 -33.00
N SER A 130 4.06 35.14 -33.34
CA SER A 130 3.60 33.85 -33.84
C SER A 130 4.12 33.57 -35.26
N ARG A 131 4.49 32.31 -35.53
CA ARG A 131 4.98 31.84 -36.82
C ARG A 131 4.26 30.54 -37.18
N VAL A 132 4.06 30.35 -38.48
CA VAL A 132 3.56 29.09 -39.06
C VAL A 132 4.64 28.59 -40.01
N ALA A 133 4.97 27.30 -39.93
CA ALA A 133 5.87 26.65 -40.87
C ALA A 133 5.21 25.43 -41.50
N PHE A 134 5.51 25.15 -42.76
CA PHE A 134 5.03 23.99 -43.47
C PHE A 134 5.99 23.57 -44.58
N GLY A 135 6.00 22.29 -44.92
CA GLY A 135 6.83 21.77 -45.99
C GLY A 135 6.96 20.26 -45.93
N TYR A 136 8.14 19.74 -46.20
CA TYR A 136 8.43 18.31 -46.17
C TYR A 136 9.83 18.00 -45.63
N ASP A 137 10.00 16.79 -45.16
CA ASP A 137 11.26 16.16 -44.82
C ASP A 137 11.45 14.93 -45.73
N GLY A 138 12.43 15.06 -46.64
CA GLY A 138 12.90 14.02 -47.54
C GLY A 138 14.32 13.57 -47.22
N CYS A 139 14.77 13.71 -45.97
CA CYS A 139 16.14 13.38 -45.56
C CYS A 139 16.43 11.88 -45.59
N ASP A 140 15.42 11.04 -45.36
CA ASP A 140 15.57 9.58 -45.36
C ASP A 140 15.73 9.03 -46.79
N LYS A 141 14.66 9.09 -47.60
CA LYS A 141 14.63 8.47 -48.94
C LYS A 141 14.81 9.44 -50.10
N GLY A 142 14.75 10.75 -49.86
CA GLY A 142 14.97 11.78 -50.87
C GLY A 142 13.76 12.67 -51.13
N THR A 143 14.03 13.76 -51.83
CA THR A 143 13.09 14.81 -52.20
C THR A 143 12.20 14.40 -53.37
N PRO A 144 10.90 14.77 -53.35
CA PRO A 144 10.03 14.58 -54.49
C PRO A 144 10.48 15.43 -55.68
N LYS A 145 10.24 14.95 -56.92
CA LYS A 145 10.55 15.74 -58.12
C LYS A 145 9.72 17.04 -58.16
N THR A 146 8.47 16.95 -57.77
CA THR A 146 7.61 18.12 -57.54
C THR A 146 6.84 17.97 -56.26
N PHE A 147 6.84 19.03 -55.46
CA PHE A 147 5.99 19.15 -54.28
C PHE A 147 5.24 20.47 -54.40
N ALA A 148 3.91 20.39 -54.50
CA ALA A 148 3.06 21.55 -54.37
C ALA A 148 2.28 21.40 -53.07
N ALA A 149 2.31 22.42 -52.23
CA ALA A 149 1.49 22.52 -51.03
C ALA A 149 0.76 23.85 -51.07
N SER A 150 -0.56 23.83 -50.90
CA SER A 150 -1.29 25.07 -50.71
C SER A 150 -1.89 25.13 -49.32
N ILE A 151 -1.63 26.25 -48.65
CA ILE A 151 -2.24 26.62 -47.41
C ILE A 151 -3.35 27.62 -47.67
N THR A 152 -4.59 27.22 -47.43
CA THR A 152 -5.71 28.17 -47.32
C THR A 152 -5.95 28.41 -45.85
N SER A 153 -5.59 29.59 -45.36
CA SER A 153 -5.76 29.95 -43.95
C SER A 153 -6.89 30.95 -43.79
N SER A 154 -7.85 30.60 -42.95
CA SER A 154 -8.81 31.54 -42.36
C SER A 154 -8.63 31.54 -40.84
N ALA A 155 -9.40 32.36 -40.12
CA ALA A 155 -9.36 32.37 -38.66
C ALA A 155 -9.62 30.98 -38.01
N SER A 156 -10.28 30.04 -38.73
CA SER A 156 -10.69 28.73 -38.20
C SER A 156 -10.37 27.53 -39.12
N LYS A 157 -9.56 27.71 -40.17
CA LYS A 157 -9.30 26.62 -41.13
C LYS A 157 -7.94 26.77 -41.79
N LEU A 158 -7.17 25.68 -41.84
CA LEU A 158 -5.90 25.55 -42.55
C LEU A 158 -5.93 24.35 -43.50
N THR A 159 -6.41 24.57 -44.70
CA THR A 159 -6.39 23.49 -45.71
C THR A 159 -4.97 23.32 -46.23
N LEU A 160 -4.42 22.09 -46.18
CA LEU A 160 -3.12 21.74 -46.74
C LEU A 160 -3.31 20.75 -47.90
N ASP A 161 -3.53 21.25 -49.10
CA ASP A 161 -3.61 20.39 -50.27
C ASP A 161 -2.21 20.13 -50.82
N THR A 162 -1.81 18.86 -50.89
CA THR A 162 -0.48 18.48 -51.40
C THR A 162 -0.55 17.65 -52.68
N THR A 163 0.25 18.02 -53.66
CA THR A 163 0.48 17.23 -54.88
C THR A 163 1.94 16.82 -54.92
N ILE A 164 2.20 15.51 -54.96
CA ILE A 164 3.53 14.93 -54.79
C ILE A 164 3.82 14.02 -55.98
N ARG A 165 4.70 14.44 -56.90
CA ARG A 165 5.02 13.59 -58.06
C ARG A 165 6.42 13.05 -57.97
N ASN A 166 6.56 11.75 -58.26
CA ASN A 166 7.83 11.01 -58.23
C ASN A 166 8.54 11.21 -56.89
N ALA A 167 7.79 11.05 -55.79
CA ALA A 167 8.41 10.85 -54.49
C ALA A 167 9.10 9.48 -54.45
N GLN A 168 10.05 9.38 -53.54
CA GLN A 168 10.73 8.13 -53.23
C GLN A 168 9.82 7.28 -52.31
N ASP A 169 10.34 6.18 -51.76
CA ASP A 169 9.56 5.22 -50.97
C ASP A 169 8.87 5.82 -49.74
N ASN A 170 9.39 6.93 -49.21
CA ASN A 170 8.75 7.69 -48.14
C ASN A 170 8.92 9.20 -48.28
N LEU A 171 8.03 9.94 -47.63
CA LEU A 171 8.10 11.39 -47.48
C LEU A 171 7.37 11.79 -46.20
N THR A 172 7.97 12.67 -45.41
CA THR A 172 7.31 13.25 -44.24
C THR A 172 6.80 14.64 -44.58
N ILE A 173 5.50 14.89 -44.45
CA ILE A 173 4.93 16.22 -44.55
C ILE A 173 5.02 16.90 -43.19
N LEU A 174 5.46 18.16 -43.16
CA LEU A 174 5.68 18.92 -41.93
C LEU A 174 4.71 20.09 -41.86
N GLY A 175 4.18 20.34 -40.66
CA GLY A 175 3.44 21.55 -40.30
C GLY A 175 3.74 21.94 -38.86
N SER A 176 3.91 23.21 -38.57
CA SER A 176 4.07 23.66 -37.18
C SER A 176 3.63 25.09 -36.97
N ARG A 177 3.27 25.38 -35.72
CA ARG A 177 3.02 26.72 -35.20
C ARG A 177 3.90 26.95 -33.98
N PHE A 178 4.53 28.10 -33.86
CA PHE A 178 5.40 28.43 -32.73
C PHE A 178 5.50 29.93 -32.51
N THR A 179 6.05 30.32 -31.38
CA THR A 179 6.47 31.71 -31.12
C THR A 179 7.95 31.84 -31.48
N ASN A 180 8.30 32.89 -32.23
CA ASN A 180 9.69 33.16 -32.58
C ASN A 180 10.47 33.62 -31.35
N GLY A 181 11.38 32.78 -30.86
CA GLY A 181 12.31 33.08 -29.78
C GLY A 181 13.57 33.79 -30.26
N ALA A 182 14.49 34.00 -29.34
CA ALA A 182 15.83 34.51 -29.65
C ALA A 182 16.52 33.61 -30.69
N ASN A 183 17.23 34.23 -31.64
CA ASN A 183 17.99 33.55 -32.70
C ASN A 183 17.15 32.61 -33.60
N GLY A 184 15.84 32.84 -33.70
CA GLY A 184 14.96 31.99 -34.52
C GLY A 184 14.56 30.67 -33.86
N ALA A 185 14.84 30.50 -32.56
CA ALA A 185 14.42 29.32 -31.81
C ALA A 185 12.88 29.23 -31.79
N ARG A 186 12.34 28.02 -31.96
CA ARG A 186 10.90 27.78 -31.84
C ARG A 186 10.52 27.70 -30.36
N VAL A 187 9.78 28.68 -29.85
CA VAL A 187 9.25 28.68 -28.47
C VAL A 187 7.83 28.14 -28.48
N ASN A 188 7.54 27.23 -27.55
CA ASN A 188 6.28 26.52 -27.43
C ASN A 188 5.72 25.95 -28.75
N PRO A 189 6.54 25.25 -29.57
CA PRO A 189 6.06 24.71 -30.84
C PRO A 189 4.95 23.69 -30.62
N THR A 190 3.94 23.79 -31.50
CA THR A 190 2.99 22.74 -31.82
C THR A 190 3.31 22.27 -33.23
N ALA A 191 3.84 21.06 -33.38
CA ALA A 191 4.27 20.49 -34.65
C ALA A 191 3.46 19.24 -34.98
N LEU A 192 3.20 19.06 -36.26
CA LEU A 192 2.55 17.92 -36.89
C LEU A 192 3.51 17.40 -37.97
N LYS A 193 3.70 16.09 -38.01
CA LYS A 193 4.40 15.37 -39.07
C LYS A 193 3.51 14.25 -39.60
N ALA A 194 3.50 14.03 -40.90
CA ALA A 194 2.80 12.92 -41.53
C ALA A 194 3.77 12.18 -42.47
N GLN A 195 4.30 11.06 -42.02
CA GLN A 195 5.16 10.16 -42.78
C GLN A 195 4.30 9.25 -43.66
N LEU A 196 4.56 9.26 -44.96
CA LEU A 196 3.83 8.49 -45.97
C LEU A 196 4.74 7.39 -46.51
N ALA A 197 4.24 6.16 -46.64
CA ALA A 197 4.98 5.04 -47.23
C ALA A 197 4.06 3.89 -47.71
N PRO A 198 4.01 3.56 -49.01
CA PRO A 198 4.59 4.31 -50.14
C PRO A 198 3.91 5.68 -50.31
N VAL A 199 4.61 6.66 -50.87
CA VAL A 199 4.05 8.00 -51.05
C VAL A 199 3.00 8.01 -52.18
N PRO A 200 1.75 8.44 -51.93
CA PRO A 200 0.74 8.55 -52.99
C PRO A 200 1.06 9.70 -53.95
N GLU A 201 0.64 9.60 -55.22
CA GLU A 201 0.87 10.65 -56.23
C GLU A 201 0.17 11.98 -55.88
N THR A 202 -0.95 11.88 -55.19
CA THR A 202 -1.70 13.02 -54.65
C THR A 202 -2.17 12.68 -53.25
N LEU A 203 -2.09 13.68 -52.37
CA LEU A 203 -2.58 13.60 -51.00
C LEU A 203 -3.35 14.89 -50.68
N GLY A 204 -4.67 14.78 -50.65
CA GLY A 204 -5.50 15.84 -50.08
C GLY A 204 -5.46 15.75 -48.56
N ALA A 205 -5.07 16.82 -47.87
CA ALA A 205 -5.08 16.90 -46.41
C ALA A 205 -5.75 18.20 -45.95
N ILE A 206 -7.04 18.14 -45.61
CA ILE A 206 -7.78 19.32 -45.15
C ILE A 206 -7.71 19.34 -43.63
N VAL A 207 -7.03 20.32 -43.01
CA VAL A 207 -6.98 20.49 -41.55
C VAL A 207 -7.76 21.72 -41.12
N ASN A 208 -8.88 21.57 -40.43
CA ASN A 208 -9.63 22.70 -39.89
C ASN A 208 -9.16 22.98 -38.45
N PHE A 209 -8.90 24.24 -38.12
CA PHE A 209 -8.51 24.67 -36.78
C PHE A 209 -9.74 25.23 -36.06
N LEU A 210 -10.34 24.42 -35.20
CA LEU A 210 -11.50 24.82 -34.44
C LEU A 210 -11.08 25.57 -33.15
N PRO A 211 -11.98 26.35 -32.52
CA PRO A 211 -11.74 26.91 -31.20
C PRO A 211 -11.35 25.83 -30.16
N ASN A 212 -10.72 26.25 -29.06
CA ASN A 212 -10.36 25.38 -27.93
C ASN A 212 -9.35 24.27 -28.25
N ASP A 213 -8.37 24.55 -29.12
CA ASP A 213 -7.35 23.57 -29.55
C ASP A 213 -7.98 22.31 -30.18
N SER A 214 -9.14 22.44 -30.83
CA SER A 214 -9.77 21.34 -31.57
C SER A 214 -9.41 21.43 -33.05
N TYR A 215 -9.33 20.29 -33.71
CA TYR A 215 -8.85 20.11 -35.06
C TYR A 215 -9.73 19.07 -35.74
N THR A 216 -10.04 19.27 -37.02
CA THR A 216 -10.54 18.17 -37.86
C THR A 216 -9.61 17.99 -39.04
N ALA A 217 -9.25 16.76 -39.38
CA ALA A 217 -8.37 16.45 -40.49
C ALA A 217 -9.02 15.42 -41.42
N THR A 218 -9.14 15.76 -42.70
CA THR A 218 -9.54 14.81 -43.74
C THR A 218 -8.32 14.51 -44.60
N ILE A 219 -7.89 13.25 -44.61
CA ILE A 219 -6.74 12.77 -45.38
C ILE A 219 -7.26 11.83 -46.48
N THR A 220 -6.94 12.16 -47.73
CA THR A 220 -7.39 11.41 -48.92
C THR A 220 -6.20 11.11 -49.83
N PRO A 221 -5.51 9.96 -49.66
CA PRO A 221 -4.49 9.52 -50.60
C PRO A 221 -5.11 8.98 -51.90
N SER A 222 -4.41 9.17 -53.03
CA SER A 222 -4.79 8.59 -54.33
C SER A 222 -4.50 7.09 -54.47
N SER A 223 -3.67 6.53 -53.60
CA SER A 223 -3.30 5.12 -53.57
C SER A 223 -3.12 4.64 -52.14
N PRO A 224 -3.24 3.33 -51.84
CA PRO A 224 -2.99 2.81 -50.52
C PRO A 224 -1.61 3.23 -49.98
N THR A 225 -1.58 3.84 -48.79
CA THR A 225 -0.35 4.29 -48.12
C THR A 225 -0.41 3.97 -46.63
N ASN A 226 0.72 3.68 -46.01
CA ASN A 226 0.83 3.78 -44.56
C ASN A 226 0.99 5.25 -44.19
N VAL A 227 0.37 5.67 -43.08
CA VAL A 227 0.45 7.05 -42.59
C VAL A 227 0.95 7.02 -41.15
N GLY A 228 2.20 7.41 -40.95
CA GLY A 228 2.74 7.73 -39.63
C GLY A 228 2.41 9.18 -39.27
N VAL A 229 1.58 9.42 -38.27
CA VAL A 229 1.27 10.77 -37.78
C VAL A 229 2.13 11.02 -36.55
N GLY A 230 2.75 12.18 -36.44
CA GLY A 230 3.40 12.62 -35.23
C GLY A 230 2.90 13.99 -34.84
N PHE A 231 2.64 14.19 -33.56
CA PHE A 231 2.27 15.45 -32.97
C PHE A 231 3.24 15.75 -31.82
N THR A 232 3.74 16.97 -31.76
CA THR A 232 4.60 17.41 -30.66
C THR A 232 4.12 18.75 -30.17
N LYS A 233 3.81 18.85 -28.88
CA LYS A 233 3.52 20.12 -28.20
C LYS A 233 4.51 20.33 -27.08
N ILE A 234 5.20 21.46 -27.11
CA ILE A 234 6.07 21.91 -26.03
C ILE A 234 5.39 23.10 -25.37
N ALA A 235 5.18 23.06 -24.06
CA ALA A 235 4.58 24.13 -23.28
C ALA A 235 5.41 24.35 -22.00
N GLY A 236 6.33 25.31 -22.06
CA GLY A 236 7.33 25.50 -21.00
C GLY A 236 8.22 24.26 -20.86
N PRO A 237 8.38 23.68 -19.65
CA PRO A 237 9.23 22.52 -19.44
C PRO A 237 8.59 21.19 -19.86
N ARG A 238 7.31 21.18 -20.24
CA ARG A 238 6.58 19.97 -20.59
C ARG A 238 6.63 19.71 -22.08
N ARG A 239 6.95 18.47 -22.43
CA ARG A 239 6.90 17.95 -23.79
C ARG A 239 5.87 16.83 -23.85
N MET A 240 4.96 16.93 -24.81
CA MET A 240 4.04 15.86 -25.18
C MET A 240 4.36 15.47 -26.62
N GLU A 241 4.60 14.19 -26.85
CA GLU A 241 4.79 13.63 -28.18
C GLU A 241 3.81 12.49 -28.40
N LEU A 242 3.01 12.58 -29.45
CA LEU A 242 2.05 11.57 -29.86
C LEU A 242 2.44 11.07 -31.25
N ASN A 243 2.87 9.82 -31.38
CA ASN A 243 3.21 9.20 -32.65
C ASN A 243 2.21 8.06 -32.94
N GLY A 244 1.41 8.22 -33.99
CA GLY A 244 0.50 7.22 -34.53
C GLY A 244 1.05 6.58 -35.81
N THR A 245 0.76 5.32 -36.08
CA THR A 245 0.97 4.70 -37.40
C THR A 245 -0.28 3.95 -37.82
N LEU A 246 -0.81 4.32 -38.98
CA LEU A 246 -1.95 3.68 -39.64
C LEU A 246 -1.44 2.85 -40.81
N LYS A 247 -1.69 1.54 -40.79
CA LYS A 247 -1.32 0.67 -41.91
C LYS A 247 -2.43 0.61 -42.96
N THR A 248 -2.05 0.80 -44.22
CA THR A 248 -2.91 0.62 -45.41
C THR A 248 -4.15 1.52 -45.45
N LEU A 249 -3.95 2.85 -45.37
CA LEU A 249 -5.03 3.80 -45.63
C LEU A 249 -5.41 3.76 -47.13
N GLN A 250 -6.58 3.21 -47.46
CA GLN A 250 -6.97 2.94 -48.85
C GLN A 250 -7.66 4.12 -49.57
N SER A 251 -8.33 5.02 -48.85
CA SER A 251 -9.17 6.04 -49.49
C SER A 251 -9.27 7.33 -48.69
N LYS A 252 -10.04 7.34 -47.59
CA LYS A 252 -10.33 8.54 -46.81
C LYS A 252 -10.23 8.24 -45.33
N LEU A 253 -9.60 9.15 -44.59
CA LEU A 253 -9.56 9.20 -43.14
C LEU A 253 -10.04 10.56 -42.69
N ASP A 254 -11.16 10.59 -41.98
CA ASP A 254 -11.62 11.76 -41.23
C ASP A 254 -11.17 11.58 -39.77
N LEU A 255 -10.56 12.61 -39.20
CA LEU A 255 -10.08 12.68 -37.83
C LEU A 255 -10.69 13.90 -37.18
N ASP A 256 -11.28 13.76 -36.01
CA ASP A 256 -11.60 14.87 -35.11
C ASP A 256 -10.70 14.73 -33.89
N PHE A 257 -9.82 15.70 -33.66
CA PHE A 257 -8.83 15.68 -32.60
C PHE A 257 -8.91 16.97 -31.77
N SER A 258 -9.01 16.86 -30.46
CA SER A 258 -8.94 17.96 -29.51
C SER A 258 -8.19 17.49 -28.26
N PRO A 259 -7.93 18.35 -27.25
CA PRO A 259 -7.28 17.92 -26.02
C PRO A 259 -8.09 16.86 -25.26
N THR A 260 -9.37 16.70 -25.60
CA THR A 260 -10.31 15.80 -24.94
C THR A 260 -11.01 14.83 -25.86
N VAL A 261 -10.81 14.87 -27.18
CA VAL A 261 -11.51 13.98 -28.12
C VAL A 261 -10.54 13.54 -29.21
N ILE A 262 -10.53 12.25 -29.52
CA ILE A 262 -9.91 11.70 -30.72
C ILE A 262 -10.95 10.77 -31.34
N HIS A 263 -11.61 11.21 -32.40
CA HIS A 263 -12.52 10.40 -33.16
C HIS A 263 -11.96 10.20 -34.56
N TYR A 264 -12.11 9.00 -35.12
CA TYR A 264 -11.77 8.77 -36.51
C TYR A 264 -12.90 8.04 -37.23
N LYS A 265 -12.96 8.29 -38.54
CA LYS A 265 -13.85 7.61 -39.46
C LYS A 265 -13.14 7.29 -40.78
N THR A 266 -13.27 6.06 -41.23
CA THR A 266 -12.76 5.58 -42.52
C THR A 266 -13.82 4.78 -43.27
N ALA A 267 -13.57 4.54 -44.56
CA ALA A 267 -14.44 3.69 -45.36
C ALA A 267 -14.25 2.19 -45.09
N LYS A 268 -13.11 1.77 -44.52
CA LYS A 268 -12.74 0.37 -44.29
C LYS A 268 -11.96 0.21 -42.98
N PRO A 269 -12.08 -0.95 -42.29
CA PRO A 269 -11.29 -1.25 -41.10
C PRO A 269 -9.79 -1.14 -41.35
N PHE A 270 -9.01 -0.83 -40.30
CA PHE A 270 -7.56 -0.91 -40.35
C PHE A 270 -7.08 -2.26 -39.82
N THR A 271 -6.01 -2.79 -40.40
CA THR A 271 -5.34 -4.00 -39.88
C THR A 271 -4.57 -3.73 -38.60
N THR A 272 -3.89 -2.58 -38.51
CA THR A 272 -3.12 -2.22 -37.31
C THR A 272 -3.04 -0.70 -37.15
N VAL A 273 -3.27 -0.24 -35.93
CA VAL A 273 -3.01 1.12 -35.48
C VAL A 273 -2.05 1.06 -34.31
N LYS A 274 -0.92 1.77 -34.40
CA LYS A 274 0.00 1.94 -33.26
C LYS A 274 -0.05 3.37 -32.80
N VAL A 275 -0.13 3.63 -31.51
CA VAL A 275 -0.06 4.96 -30.91
C VAL A 275 0.98 4.91 -29.80
N GLN A 276 1.87 5.88 -29.77
CA GLN A 276 2.83 6.07 -28.71
C GLN A 276 2.68 7.50 -28.19
N LEU A 277 2.44 7.63 -26.90
CA LEU A 277 2.39 8.89 -26.18
C LEU A 277 3.56 8.91 -25.20
N ASP A 278 4.48 9.84 -25.41
CA ASP A 278 5.57 10.10 -24.49
C ASP A 278 5.31 11.45 -23.81
N SER A 279 5.33 11.46 -22.48
CA SER A 279 5.22 12.67 -21.69
C SER A 279 6.41 12.80 -20.76
N TYR A 280 7.00 13.99 -20.74
CA TYR A 280 8.11 14.32 -19.85
C TYR A 280 7.70 15.45 -18.93
N THR A 281 7.73 15.17 -17.62
CA THR A 281 7.50 16.16 -16.57
C THR A 281 8.76 16.28 -15.72
N PRO A 282 9.58 17.33 -15.91
CA PRO A 282 10.72 17.57 -15.04
C PRO A 282 10.24 17.93 -13.63
N ALA A 283 10.97 17.46 -12.62
CA ALA A 283 10.77 17.91 -11.25
C ALA A 283 11.23 19.38 -11.14
N ALA A 284 10.55 20.14 -10.29
CA ALA A 284 10.79 21.58 -10.18
C ALA A 284 12.24 21.84 -9.72
N GLY A 285 13.03 22.50 -10.56
CA GLY A 285 14.40 22.89 -10.24
C GLY A 285 15.47 21.81 -10.45
N THR A 286 15.13 20.64 -11.02
CA THR A 286 16.11 19.58 -11.31
C THR A 286 16.07 19.15 -12.78
N THR A 287 17.12 18.46 -13.22
CA THR A 287 17.15 17.75 -14.51
C THR A 287 16.52 16.35 -14.42
N SER A 288 16.18 15.89 -13.21
CA SER A 288 15.42 14.66 -13.01
C SER A 288 13.93 14.92 -13.27
N GLY A 289 13.25 13.95 -13.86
CA GLY A 289 11.86 14.08 -14.25
C GLY A 289 11.23 12.72 -14.47
N THR A 290 9.93 12.65 -14.26
CA THR A 290 9.16 11.45 -14.60
C THR A 290 8.96 11.44 -16.11
N THR A 291 9.39 10.35 -16.73
CA THR A 291 9.04 10.07 -18.12
C THR A 291 7.99 8.98 -18.13
N ASP A 292 6.84 9.30 -18.70
CA ASP A 292 5.74 8.37 -18.88
C ASP A 292 5.60 8.04 -20.36
N HIS A 293 5.45 6.76 -20.63
CA HIS A 293 5.29 6.22 -21.96
C HIS A 293 4.02 5.39 -21.99
N LEU A 294 3.15 5.69 -22.95
CA LEU A 294 1.93 4.95 -23.20
C LEU A 294 1.95 4.49 -24.67
N GLY A 295 2.14 3.19 -24.89
CA GLY A 295 1.96 2.53 -26.18
C GLY A 295 0.57 1.93 -26.29
N ILE A 296 -0.08 2.04 -27.45
CA ILE A 296 -1.34 1.38 -27.77
C ILE A 296 -1.20 0.75 -29.14
N ASP A 297 -1.27 -0.57 -29.19
CA ASP A 297 -1.28 -1.38 -30.40
C ASP A 297 -2.68 -1.98 -30.60
N LEU A 298 -3.41 -1.49 -31.59
CA LEU A 298 -4.72 -1.98 -31.96
C LEU A 298 -4.62 -2.82 -33.25
N ALA A 299 -5.35 -3.93 -33.32
CA ALA A 299 -5.48 -4.76 -34.52
C ALA A 299 -6.95 -4.99 -34.86
N ASP A 300 -7.23 -5.12 -36.15
CA ASP A 300 -8.60 -5.27 -36.70
C ASP A 300 -9.54 -4.18 -36.19
N VAL A 301 -9.10 -2.95 -36.41
CA VAL A 301 -9.70 -1.73 -35.89
C VAL A 301 -10.89 -1.34 -36.78
N PRO A 302 -12.09 -1.13 -36.22
CA PRO A 302 -13.29 -0.86 -37.00
C PRO A 302 -13.18 0.45 -37.80
N PRO A 303 -14.07 0.69 -38.77
CA PRO A 303 -14.06 1.91 -39.58
C PRO A 303 -14.31 3.18 -38.78
N GLU A 304 -14.84 3.08 -37.56
CA GLU A 304 -15.18 4.23 -36.72
C GLU A 304 -14.89 3.89 -35.26
N ALA A 305 -14.12 4.75 -34.60
CA ALA A 305 -13.93 4.70 -33.15
C ALA A 305 -13.58 6.08 -32.59
N GLY A 306 -13.86 6.24 -31.31
CA GLY A 306 -13.60 7.46 -30.56
C GLY A 306 -12.94 7.18 -29.22
N VAL A 307 -12.11 8.12 -28.80
CA VAL A 307 -11.67 8.30 -27.42
C VAL A 307 -12.14 9.69 -27.00
N THR A 308 -12.98 9.77 -25.99
CA THR A 308 -13.44 11.01 -25.39
C THR A 308 -12.94 11.09 -23.96
N ARG A 309 -12.55 12.27 -23.53
CA ARG A 309 -12.15 12.57 -22.16
C ARG A 309 -13.13 13.56 -21.55
N SER A 310 -13.66 13.21 -20.40
CA SER A 310 -14.52 14.08 -19.59
C SER A 310 -13.91 14.22 -18.20
N GLY A 311 -13.11 15.27 -17.99
CA GLY A 311 -12.38 15.48 -16.73
C GLY A 311 -11.32 14.40 -16.47
N LYS A 312 -11.62 13.52 -15.51
CA LYS A 312 -10.78 12.37 -15.11
C LYS A 312 -11.17 11.06 -15.79
N ALA A 313 -12.32 11.05 -16.48
CA ALA A 313 -12.80 9.92 -17.25
C ALA A 313 -12.26 9.93 -18.67
N ILE A 314 -11.85 8.77 -19.15
CA ILE A 314 -11.59 8.47 -20.55
C ILE A 314 -12.59 7.41 -20.98
N GLU A 315 -13.34 7.71 -22.03
CA GLU A 315 -14.28 6.82 -22.68
C GLU A 315 -13.72 6.44 -24.04
N PHE A 316 -13.75 5.16 -24.36
CA PHE A 316 -13.44 4.58 -25.64
C PHE A 316 -14.70 3.94 -26.19
N GLU A 317 -15.01 4.18 -27.46
CA GLU A 317 -16.19 3.63 -28.11
C GLU A 317 -15.89 3.22 -29.55
N THR A 318 -16.45 2.08 -29.97
CA THR A 318 -16.54 1.70 -31.39
C THR A 318 -18.01 1.59 -31.79
N PRO A 319 -18.62 2.64 -32.39
CA PRO A 319 -20.04 2.62 -32.74
C PRO A 319 -20.43 1.48 -33.69
N VAL A 320 -19.48 1.00 -34.50
CA VAL A 320 -19.70 -0.08 -35.48
C VAL A 320 -18.59 -1.12 -35.35
N GLY A 321 -18.94 -2.35 -34.94
CA GLY A 321 -18.00 -3.47 -34.82
C GLY A 321 -17.29 -3.52 -33.47
N LYS A 322 -16.17 -4.25 -33.42
CA LYS A 322 -15.31 -4.42 -32.24
C LYS A 322 -13.86 -4.35 -32.68
N ILE A 323 -12.95 -3.89 -31.82
CA ILE A 323 -11.52 -4.05 -32.07
C ILE A 323 -11.16 -5.52 -31.87
N GLY A 324 -10.56 -6.16 -32.87
CA GLY A 324 -10.12 -7.56 -32.74
C GLY A 324 -9.14 -7.75 -31.59
N ARG A 325 -8.12 -6.90 -31.48
CA ARG A 325 -7.18 -6.91 -30.34
C ARG A 325 -6.69 -5.52 -29.97
N THR A 326 -6.84 -5.15 -28.71
CA THR A 326 -6.28 -3.93 -28.11
C THR A 326 -5.14 -4.33 -27.19
N THR A 327 -3.93 -3.80 -27.39
CA THR A 327 -2.80 -3.95 -26.46
C THR A 327 -2.37 -2.57 -25.99
N VAL A 328 -2.44 -2.30 -24.69
CA VAL A 328 -1.96 -1.05 -24.09
C VAL A 328 -0.72 -1.37 -23.28
N HIS A 329 0.35 -0.63 -23.48
CA HIS A 329 1.59 -0.67 -22.73
C HIS A 329 1.79 0.67 -22.03
N TYR A 330 2.14 0.64 -20.76
CA TYR A 330 2.47 1.80 -19.98
C TYR A 330 3.80 1.57 -19.30
N SER A 331 4.67 2.57 -19.31
CA SER A 331 5.81 2.59 -18.41
C SER A 331 6.06 3.98 -17.84
N SER A 332 6.53 4.04 -16.60
CA SER A 332 6.91 5.26 -15.90
C SER A 332 8.23 5.05 -15.19
N LYS A 333 9.09 6.06 -15.21
CA LYS A 333 10.42 6.02 -14.57
C LYS A 333 10.78 7.38 -13.97
N GLU A 334 11.17 7.39 -12.69
CA GLU A 334 11.39 8.63 -11.91
C GLU A 334 12.69 9.39 -12.25
N ASP A 335 13.62 8.80 -13.02
CA ASP A 335 14.95 9.37 -13.28
C ASP A 335 15.23 9.76 -14.75
N GLY A 336 14.21 9.87 -15.60
CA GLY A 336 14.40 10.18 -17.03
C GLY A 336 15.19 9.11 -17.82
N GLY A 337 15.40 7.93 -17.24
CA GLY A 337 15.98 6.81 -17.98
C GLY A 337 15.06 6.34 -19.11
N ALA A 338 15.61 5.63 -20.09
CA ALA A 338 14.84 5.12 -21.22
C ALA A 338 13.60 4.31 -20.74
N PRO A 339 12.48 4.37 -21.50
CA PRO A 339 11.29 3.58 -21.24
C PRO A 339 11.65 2.13 -20.99
N LEU A 340 10.96 1.50 -20.06
CA LEU A 340 11.00 0.04 -19.97
C LEU A 340 10.35 -0.51 -21.23
N GLY A 341 11.01 -1.46 -21.89
CA GLY A 341 10.43 -2.14 -23.05
C GLY A 341 9.08 -2.79 -22.70
N PRO A 342 8.26 -3.12 -23.71
CA PRO A 342 7.06 -3.91 -23.49
C PRO A 342 7.40 -5.20 -22.75
N LEU A 343 6.50 -5.64 -21.88
CA LEU A 343 6.67 -6.88 -21.15
C LEU A 343 6.65 -8.05 -22.14
N THR A 344 7.48 -9.07 -21.91
CA THR A 344 7.33 -10.34 -22.62
C THR A 344 6.09 -11.01 -22.08
N LEU A 345 5.14 -11.30 -22.96
CA LEU A 345 3.80 -11.71 -22.56
C LEU A 345 3.53 -13.14 -23.00
N PRO A 346 2.76 -13.91 -22.21
CA PRO A 346 2.30 -15.21 -22.63
C PRO A 346 1.40 -15.08 -23.89
N ASP A 347 1.35 -16.13 -24.70
CA ASP A 347 0.46 -16.28 -25.87
C ASP A 347 -1.02 -16.47 -25.47
N ALA A 348 -1.51 -15.66 -24.53
CA ALA A 348 -2.90 -15.62 -24.14
C ALA A 348 -3.68 -14.60 -25.01
N PRO A 349 -4.96 -14.86 -25.32
CA PRO A 349 -5.80 -13.93 -26.07
C PRO A 349 -6.02 -12.64 -25.29
N GLU A 350 -6.30 -12.72 -23.98
CA GLU A 350 -6.43 -11.57 -23.08
C GLU A 350 -5.46 -11.70 -21.91
N TYR A 351 -4.77 -10.60 -21.58
CA TYR A 351 -3.91 -10.57 -20.41
C TYR A 351 -3.80 -9.19 -19.76
N VAL A 352 -3.33 -9.14 -18.53
CA VAL A 352 -2.82 -7.94 -17.86
C VAL A 352 -1.50 -8.29 -17.19
N ALA A 353 -0.38 -7.80 -17.68
CA ALA A 353 0.91 -7.95 -17.04
C ALA A 353 1.33 -6.65 -16.33
N GLY A 354 2.02 -6.75 -15.21
CA GLY A 354 2.55 -5.62 -14.47
C GLY A 354 3.87 -5.95 -13.80
N ASN A 355 4.82 -5.02 -13.82
CA ASN A 355 6.03 -5.07 -13.04
C ASN A 355 6.19 -3.71 -12.34
N ILE A 356 6.11 -3.72 -11.02
CA ILE A 356 6.28 -2.53 -10.18
C ILE A 356 7.59 -2.70 -9.43
N ASN A 357 8.59 -1.90 -9.79
CA ASN A 357 9.85 -1.83 -9.09
C ASN A 357 9.93 -0.49 -8.33
N VAL A 358 10.87 -0.39 -7.39
CA VAL A 358 11.16 0.89 -6.73
C VAL A 358 11.51 1.94 -7.79
N GLY A 359 10.75 3.04 -7.84
CA GLY A 359 10.94 4.15 -8.79
C GLY A 359 10.58 3.88 -10.26
N SER A 360 9.99 2.71 -10.59
CA SER A 360 9.52 2.44 -11.96
C SER A 360 8.30 1.52 -12.02
N LEU A 361 7.47 1.79 -13.01
CA LEU A 361 6.24 1.04 -13.27
C LEU A 361 6.23 0.61 -14.72
N ASN A 362 5.91 -0.66 -14.98
CA ASN A 362 5.67 -1.18 -16.31
C ASN A 362 4.37 -1.99 -16.26
N ALA A 363 3.41 -1.68 -17.09
CA ALA A 363 2.14 -2.38 -17.13
C ALA A 363 1.73 -2.59 -18.59
N GLN A 364 1.11 -3.72 -18.88
CA GLN A 364 0.63 -4.02 -20.22
C GLN A 364 -0.67 -4.79 -20.15
N THR A 365 -1.69 -4.35 -20.87
CA THR A 365 -2.97 -5.06 -20.96
C THR A 365 -3.26 -5.43 -22.41
N ARG A 366 -3.90 -6.58 -22.63
CA ARG A 366 -4.45 -7.02 -23.90
C ARG A 366 -5.89 -7.46 -23.70
N ILE A 367 -6.78 -6.89 -24.51
CA ILE A 367 -8.22 -7.18 -24.51
C ILE A 367 -8.65 -7.53 -25.94
N VAL A 368 -9.52 -8.52 -26.11
CA VAL A 368 -10.05 -8.97 -27.40
C VAL A 368 -11.50 -8.56 -27.54
N GLY A 369 -11.90 -8.13 -28.75
CA GLY A 369 -13.28 -7.75 -29.02
C GLY A 369 -13.75 -6.51 -28.26
N LEU A 370 -12.85 -5.58 -27.92
CA LEU A 370 -13.20 -4.36 -27.19
C LEU A 370 -14.14 -3.48 -28.03
N SER A 371 -15.33 -3.15 -27.49
CA SER A 371 -16.28 -2.25 -28.14
C SER A 371 -16.55 -0.97 -27.37
N HIS A 372 -16.42 -1.01 -26.05
CA HIS A 372 -16.60 0.16 -25.19
C HIS A 372 -15.76 0.02 -23.94
N ALA A 373 -15.16 1.12 -23.48
CA ALA A 373 -14.50 1.19 -22.19
C ALA A 373 -14.66 2.57 -21.58
N ILE A 374 -14.95 2.67 -20.29
CA ILE A 374 -14.86 3.91 -19.53
C ILE A 374 -13.88 3.68 -18.39
N ILE A 375 -12.86 4.54 -18.30
CA ILE A 375 -11.88 4.55 -17.23
C ILE A 375 -11.97 5.92 -16.56
N ASP A 376 -12.67 6.01 -15.43
CA ASP A 376 -12.67 7.19 -14.56
C ASP A 376 -11.61 7.05 -13.48
N THR A 377 -10.64 7.96 -13.52
CA THR A 377 -9.54 8.06 -12.55
C THR A 377 -9.90 8.90 -11.32
N GLY A 378 -11.19 9.19 -11.14
CA GLY A 378 -11.78 9.82 -9.97
C GLY A 378 -11.63 8.99 -8.69
N ASP A 379 -12.34 9.43 -7.66
CA ASP A 379 -12.51 8.66 -6.42
C ASP A 379 -14.02 8.52 -6.17
N PRO A 380 -14.61 7.33 -6.42
CA PRO A 380 -13.92 6.09 -6.77
C PRO A 380 -13.35 6.08 -8.20
N VAL A 381 -12.33 5.26 -8.41
CA VAL A 381 -11.92 4.79 -9.74
C VAL A 381 -13.03 3.94 -10.30
N VAL A 382 -13.38 4.12 -11.56
CA VAL A 382 -14.39 3.33 -12.26
C VAL A 382 -13.80 2.77 -13.54
N VAL A 383 -13.91 1.47 -13.74
CA VAL A 383 -13.60 0.79 -15.00
C VAL A 383 -14.87 0.10 -15.46
N ASP A 384 -15.42 0.55 -16.58
CA ASP A 384 -16.53 -0.08 -17.28
C ASP A 384 -15.98 -0.62 -18.60
N VAL A 385 -16.19 -1.89 -18.92
CA VAL A 385 -15.66 -2.51 -20.14
C VAL A 385 -16.72 -3.40 -20.79
N THR A 386 -16.81 -3.30 -22.10
CA THR A 386 -17.55 -4.23 -22.96
C THR A 386 -16.60 -4.87 -23.97
N HIS A 387 -16.47 -6.19 -23.90
CA HIS A 387 -15.53 -6.99 -24.71
C HIS A 387 -16.11 -8.37 -25.07
N ASP A 388 -15.35 -9.21 -25.77
CA ASP A 388 -15.75 -10.61 -25.98
C ASP A 388 -15.56 -11.42 -24.70
N ALA A 389 -16.52 -12.28 -24.35
CA ALA A 389 -16.35 -13.17 -23.21
C ALA A 389 -15.22 -14.16 -23.48
N GLY A 390 -14.38 -14.43 -22.48
CA GLY A 390 -13.14 -15.17 -22.72
C GLY A 390 -12.39 -15.63 -21.48
N VAL A 391 -11.11 -15.92 -21.68
CA VAL A 391 -10.14 -16.22 -20.63
C VAL A 391 -9.19 -15.04 -20.54
N MET A 392 -9.05 -14.49 -19.33
CA MET A 392 -8.17 -13.38 -19.03
C MET A 392 -7.11 -13.84 -18.02
N LEU A 393 -5.84 -13.55 -18.30
CA LEU A 393 -4.74 -13.83 -17.38
C LEU A 393 -4.13 -12.53 -16.88
N MET A 394 -4.04 -12.33 -15.59
CA MET A 394 -3.31 -11.24 -14.99
C MET A 394 -2.03 -11.76 -14.32
N ASP A 395 -0.93 -11.03 -14.44
CA ASP A 395 0.39 -11.42 -13.95
C ASP A 395 1.14 -10.17 -13.47
N VAL A 396 1.28 -10.00 -12.16
CA VAL A 396 1.84 -8.79 -11.55
C VAL A 396 2.96 -9.14 -10.60
N SER A 397 4.15 -8.61 -10.87
CA SER A 397 5.29 -8.61 -9.96
C SER A 397 5.43 -7.26 -9.26
N HIS A 398 5.66 -7.29 -7.95
CA HIS A 398 5.97 -6.10 -7.15
C HIS A 398 7.21 -6.35 -6.30
N THR A 399 8.21 -5.51 -6.51
CA THR A 399 9.46 -5.52 -5.74
C THR A 399 9.55 -4.25 -4.92
N SER A 400 9.59 -4.39 -3.60
CA SER A 400 9.70 -3.28 -2.64
C SER A 400 10.88 -3.47 -1.72
N ALA A 401 11.47 -2.36 -1.25
CA ALA A 401 12.45 -2.41 -0.17
C ALA A 401 11.82 -3.02 1.10
N CYS A 402 12.59 -3.86 1.79
CA CYS A 402 12.16 -4.47 3.05
C CYS A 402 12.55 -3.59 4.24
N ASP A 403 11.65 -2.74 4.72
CA ASP A 403 11.93 -1.86 5.88
C ASP A 403 12.11 -2.62 7.21
N SER A 404 11.89 -3.93 7.24
CA SER A 404 11.88 -4.74 8.46
C SER A 404 12.60 -6.09 8.35
N CYS A 405 13.42 -6.28 7.31
CA CYS A 405 14.22 -7.50 7.20
C CYS A 405 15.33 -7.46 8.26
N PRO A 406 15.48 -8.54 9.07
CA PRO A 406 16.36 -8.53 10.24
C PRO A 406 17.87 -8.52 9.93
N ASP A 407 18.27 -8.64 8.67
CA ASP A 407 19.67 -8.63 8.25
C ASP A 407 20.00 -7.34 7.48
N ASN A 408 21.11 -6.69 7.83
CA ASN A 408 21.48 -5.31 7.46
C ASN A 408 21.85 -5.08 5.96
N GLY A 409 21.19 -5.76 5.02
CA GLY A 409 21.28 -5.51 3.57
C GLY A 409 20.04 -4.79 3.03
N PRO A 410 20.12 -4.10 1.88
CA PRO A 410 18.93 -3.64 1.15
C PRO A 410 18.23 -4.84 0.52
N ASP A 411 17.65 -5.70 1.34
CA ASP A 411 16.90 -6.85 0.86
C ASP A 411 15.58 -6.35 0.25
N PHE A 412 15.34 -6.76 -0.98
CA PHE A 412 14.10 -6.48 -1.67
C PHE A 412 13.13 -7.64 -1.46
N VAL A 413 11.91 -7.33 -1.05
CA VAL A 413 10.81 -8.29 -1.07
C VAL A 413 10.19 -8.26 -2.45
N THR A 414 10.25 -9.38 -3.15
CA THR A 414 9.51 -9.57 -4.41
C THR A 414 8.29 -10.42 -4.14
N ARG A 415 7.13 -9.94 -4.58
CA ARG A 415 5.87 -10.68 -4.57
C ARG A 415 5.34 -10.78 -6.00
N HIS A 416 4.95 -11.98 -6.39
CA HIS A 416 4.44 -12.27 -7.72
C HIS A 416 3.00 -12.77 -7.59
N LEU A 417 2.06 -12.03 -8.16
CA LEU A 417 0.64 -12.36 -8.18
C LEU A 417 0.21 -12.74 -9.60
N LYS A 418 -0.21 -13.97 -9.80
CA LYS A 418 -0.80 -14.46 -11.04
C LYS A 418 -2.29 -14.71 -10.82
N VAL A 419 -3.16 -14.05 -11.55
CA VAL A 419 -4.61 -14.22 -11.50
C VAL A 419 -5.10 -14.83 -12.81
N GLY A 420 -5.87 -15.91 -12.77
CA GLY A 420 -6.55 -16.47 -13.93
C GLY A 420 -8.05 -16.22 -13.81
N ILE A 421 -8.69 -15.74 -14.88
CA ILE A 421 -10.14 -15.59 -14.94
C ILE A 421 -10.64 -16.39 -16.15
N ARG A 422 -11.50 -17.36 -15.89
CA ARG A 422 -12.15 -18.18 -16.91
C ARG A 422 -13.61 -17.78 -17.03
N ASN A 423 -14.03 -17.50 -18.28
CA ASN A 423 -15.36 -17.01 -18.62
C ASN A 423 -15.63 -15.66 -17.96
N ILE A 424 -14.76 -14.67 -18.21
CA ILE A 424 -15.04 -13.28 -17.86
C ILE A 424 -16.30 -12.81 -18.61
N PRO A 425 -17.25 -12.11 -17.96
CA PRO A 425 -18.45 -11.62 -18.64
C PRO A 425 -18.08 -10.60 -19.73
N SER A 426 -18.88 -10.55 -20.79
CA SER A 426 -18.71 -9.58 -21.88
C SER A 426 -18.93 -8.12 -21.46
N MET A 427 -19.50 -7.90 -20.27
CA MET A 427 -19.66 -6.60 -19.65
C MET A 427 -19.20 -6.71 -18.20
N ALA A 428 -18.28 -5.83 -17.79
CA ALA A 428 -17.81 -5.77 -16.42
C ALA A 428 -17.63 -4.31 -16.00
N ARG A 429 -18.11 -3.99 -14.80
CA ARG A 429 -17.84 -2.74 -14.12
C ARG A 429 -17.14 -3.01 -12.80
N VAL A 430 -16.00 -2.39 -12.60
CA VAL A 430 -15.25 -2.41 -11.34
C VAL A 430 -15.15 -0.99 -10.83
N THR A 431 -15.37 -0.80 -9.53
CA THR A 431 -15.07 0.47 -8.86
C THR A 431 -14.12 0.23 -7.70
N TYR A 432 -13.19 1.16 -7.47
CA TYR A 432 -12.31 1.13 -6.30
C TYR A 432 -12.06 2.54 -5.78
N SER A 433 -12.36 2.79 -4.51
CA SER A 433 -12.05 4.05 -3.82
C SER A 433 -10.79 3.87 -2.97
N PRO A 434 -9.63 4.43 -3.35
CA PRO A 434 -8.43 4.33 -2.53
C PRO A 434 -8.54 5.10 -1.21
N ALA A 435 -9.40 6.13 -1.15
CA ALA A 435 -9.59 6.91 0.07
C ALA A 435 -10.33 6.10 1.14
N THR A 436 -11.37 5.37 0.74
CA THR A 436 -12.19 4.59 1.69
C THR A 436 -11.79 3.11 1.76
N GLY A 437 -11.12 2.62 0.72
CA GLY A 437 -10.82 1.21 0.48
C GLY A 437 -11.99 0.42 -0.09
N ASP A 438 -13.11 1.07 -0.41
CA ASP A 438 -14.31 0.39 -0.92
C ASP A 438 -14.10 -0.09 -2.35
N TYR A 439 -14.66 -1.25 -2.67
CA TYR A 439 -14.68 -1.77 -4.03
C TYR A 439 -16.05 -2.34 -4.39
N THR A 440 -16.38 -2.28 -5.67
CA THR A 440 -17.55 -2.97 -6.23
C THR A 440 -17.19 -3.61 -7.56
N TYR A 441 -17.88 -4.70 -7.86
CA TYR A 441 -17.84 -5.43 -9.11
C TYR A 441 -19.27 -5.69 -9.55
N THR A 442 -19.55 -5.49 -10.82
CA THR A 442 -20.80 -5.88 -11.47
C THR A 442 -20.47 -6.50 -12.83
N GLY A 443 -20.96 -7.70 -13.09
CA GLY A 443 -20.77 -8.43 -14.34
C GLY A 443 -22.10 -8.66 -15.06
N GLY A 444 -22.07 -8.71 -16.40
CA GLY A 444 -23.24 -9.10 -17.19
C GLY A 444 -23.63 -10.57 -17.02
N THR A 445 -22.68 -11.42 -16.65
CA THR A 445 -22.86 -12.84 -16.30
C THR A 445 -21.90 -13.22 -15.16
N ALA A 446 -22.15 -14.35 -14.51
CA ALA A 446 -21.23 -14.90 -13.51
C ALA A 446 -19.86 -15.22 -14.14
N ILE A 447 -18.78 -15.05 -13.37
CA ILE A 447 -17.46 -15.54 -13.73
C ILE A 447 -17.42 -17.04 -13.46
N GLY A 448 -16.97 -17.82 -14.44
CA GLY A 448 -16.88 -19.27 -14.31
C GLY A 448 -15.90 -19.69 -13.22
N GLU A 449 -14.66 -19.21 -13.30
CA GLU A 449 -13.62 -19.46 -12.31
C GLU A 449 -12.66 -18.28 -12.22
N LEU A 450 -12.23 -17.93 -11.00
CA LEU A 450 -11.15 -17.00 -10.72
C LEU A 450 -10.10 -17.74 -9.88
N THR A 451 -8.86 -17.79 -10.34
CA THR A 451 -7.71 -18.26 -9.57
C THR A 451 -6.79 -17.09 -9.27
N ALA A 452 -6.13 -17.10 -8.12
CA ALA A 452 -5.05 -16.17 -7.81
C ALA A 452 -3.94 -16.88 -7.04
N ASP A 453 -2.74 -16.91 -7.62
CA ASP A 453 -1.53 -17.48 -7.06
C ASP A 453 -0.59 -16.34 -6.67
N LEU A 454 -0.17 -16.31 -5.42
CA LEU A 454 0.75 -15.32 -4.88
C LEU A 454 1.99 -16.04 -4.37
N THR A 455 3.16 -15.75 -4.92
CA THR A 455 4.45 -16.18 -4.38
C THR A 455 5.22 -14.99 -3.81
N SER A 456 6.06 -15.21 -2.82
CA SER A 456 6.79 -14.16 -2.10
C SER A 456 8.19 -14.64 -1.72
N THR A 457 9.22 -13.80 -1.90
CA THR A 457 10.60 -14.13 -1.50
C THR A 457 10.82 -14.10 0.02
N VAL A 458 9.83 -13.64 0.77
CA VAL A 458 9.75 -13.73 2.23
C VAL A 458 8.44 -14.40 2.60
N PRO A 459 8.37 -15.20 3.66
CA PRO A 459 7.14 -15.85 4.04
C PRO A 459 5.98 -14.86 4.23
N LEU A 460 4.82 -15.23 3.72
CA LEU A 460 3.55 -14.50 3.84
C LEU A 460 3.00 -14.61 5.26
N ILE A 461 3.01 -15.82 5.81
CA ILE A 461 2.61 -16.19 7.17
C ILE A 461 3.43 -17.43 7.56
N ASP A 462 4.06 -17.38 8.73
CA ASP A 462 4.98 -18.42 9.22
C ASP A 462 6.02 -18.80 8.16
N ASP A 463 5.98 -20.02 7.61
CA ASP A 463 6.87 -20.50 6.55
C ASP A 463 6.20 -20.51 5.16
N ALA A 464 4.92 -20.16 5.04
CA ALA A 464 4.22 -20.14 3.74
C ALA A 464 4.75 -19.01 2.85
N ASP A 465 5.41 -19.34 1.75
CA ASP A 465 5.85 -18.39 0.72
C ASP A 465 4.89 -18.31 -0.48
N GLU A 466 3.94 -19.24 -0.57
CA GLU A 466 2.89 -19.29 -1.58
C GLU A 466 1.47 -19.16 -0.99
N SER A 467 0.56 -18.58 -1.77
CA SER A 467 -0.87 -18.52 -1.48
C SER A 467 -1.68 -18.73 -2.75
N HIS A 468 -2.61 -19.68 -2.72
CA HIS A 468 -3.52 -19.96 -3.82
C HIS A 468 -4.95 -19.61 -3.42
N LEU A 469 -5.69 -18.97 -4.31
CA LEU A 469 -7.11 -18.71 -4.20
C LEU A 469 -7.78 -19.30 -5.42
N ARG A 470 -8.91 -19.97 -5.23
CA ARG A 470 -9.77 -20.41 -6.33
C ARG A 470 -11.22 -20.17 -5.96
N LEU A 471 -11.90 -19.39 -6.78
CA LEU A 471 -13.32 -19.09 -6.68
C LEU A 471 -14.03 -19.67 -7.90
N VAL A 472 -15.08 -20.45 -7.69
CA VAL A 472 -15.90 -21.03 -8.77
C VAL A 472 -17.30 -20.43 -8.72
N GLY A 473 -17.80 -19.98 -9.87
CA GLY A 473 -19.12 -19.36 -10.00
C GLY A 473 -19.23 -18.06 -9.21
N VAL A 474 -18.34 -17.09 -9.49
CA VAL A 474 -18.44 -15.76 -8.86
C VAL A 474 -19.66 -15.05 -9.43
N PRO A 475 -20.62 -14.60 -8.60
CA PRO A 475 -21.87 -14.03 -9.08
C PRO A 475 -21.65 -12.67 -9.77
N THR A 476 -22.70 -12.17 -10.42
CA THR A 476 -22.70 -10.91 -11.18
C THR A 476 -22.47 -9.65 -10.35
N GLY A 477 -22.27 -9.76 -9.04
CA GLY A 477 -22.23 -8.61 -8.14
C GLY A 477 -21.50 -8.94 -6.84
N LEU A 478 -20.49 -8.13 -6.54
CA LEU A 478 -19.67 -8.20 -5.34
C LEU A 478 -19.38 -6.76 -4.89
N SER A 479 -19.49 -6.48 -3.60
CA SER A 479 -19.03 -5.23 -3.02
C SER A 479 -18.23 -5.52 -1.76
N GLY A 480 -17.43 -4.58 -1.31
CA GLY A 480 -16.66 -4.78 -0.10
C GLY A 480 -15.75 -3.62 0.21
N ARG A 481 -14.89 -3.83 1.19
CA ARG A 481 -13.97 -2.80 1.68
C ARG A 481 -12.68 -3.42 2.15
N VAL A 482 -11.57 -2.77 1.81
CA VAL A 482 -10.26 -2.98 2.43
C VAL A 482 -10.03 -1.85 3.43
N ASN A 483 -10.19 -2.13 4.73
CA ASN A 483 -9.88 -1.18 5.77
C ASN A 483 -8.45 -1.42 6.30
N SER A 484 -7.48 -0.70 5.74
CA SER A 484 -6.08 -0.85 6.16
C SER A 484 -5.81 -0.41 7.60
N VAL A 485 -6.64 0.50 8.14
CA VAL A 485 -6.51 1.00 9.53
C VAL A 485 -7.04 -0.04 10.51
N ALA A 486 -8.25 -0.54 10.28
CA ALA A 486 -8.84 -1.61 11.09
C ALA A 486 -8.19 -2.97 10.82
N LYS A 487 -7.37 -3.07 9.78
CA LYS A 487 -6.78 -4.32 9.30
C LYS A 487 -7.88 -5.34 8.98
N THR A 488 -8.90 -4.95 8.22
CA THR A 488 -10.01 -5.83 7.83
C THR A 488 -10.33 -5.75 6.34
N PHE A 489 -10.83 -6.85 5.80
CA PHE A 489 -11.34 -7.00 4.44
C PHE A 489 -12.76 -7.53 4.53
N THR A 490 -13.70 -6.83 3.91
CA THR A 490 -15.09 -7.28 3.78
C THR A 490 -15.40 -7.56 2.33
N ALA A 491 -16.23 -8.56 2.09
CA ALA A 491 -16.76 -8.95 0.80
C ALA A 491 -18.22 -9.40 0.98
N HIS A 492 -19.11 -8.80 0.21
CA HIS A 492 -20.55 -9.04 0.24
C HIS A 492 -21.04 -9.29 -1.18
N LEU A 493 -21.66 -10.44 -1.43
CA LEU A 493 -22.19 -10.78 -2.74
C LEU A 493 -23.63 -10.29 -2.88
N THR A 494 -23.88 -9.48 -3.90
CA THR A 494 -25.18 -8.80 -4.06
C THR A 494 -26.17 -9.58 -4.94
N SER A 495 -25.73 -10.66 -5.60
CA SER A 495 -26.53 -11.37 -6.62
C SER A 495 -26.37 -12.90 -6.60
N GLY A 496 -26.13 -13.49 -5.43
CA GLY A 496 -26.01 -14.95 -5.28
C GLY A 496 -24.86 -15.31 -4.33
N ALA A 497 -24.35 -16.53 -4.50
CA ALA A 497 -23.25 -17.06 -3.72
C ALA A 497 -22.09 -17.50 -4.64
N ILE A 498 -20.85 -17.40 -4.16
CA ILE A 498 -19.74 -18.12 -4.78
C ILE A 498 -19.97 -19.62 -4.53
N THR A 499 -19.96 -20.42 -5.59
CA THR A 499 -20.28 -21.85 -5.48
C THR A 499 -19.22 -22.57 -4.64
N THR A 500 -17.94 -22.27 -4.88
CA THR A 500 -16.83 -22.84 -4.10
C THR A 500 -15.72 -21.80 -3.96
N THR A 501 -15.25 -21.62 -2.73
CA THR A 501 -14.08 -20.84 -2.37
C THR A 501 -13.03 -21.78 -1.81
N GLU A 502 -11.87 -21.87 -2.45
CA GLU A 502 -10.69 -22.58 -1.95
C GLU A 502 -9.58 -21.57 -1.68
N VAL A 503 -9.00 -21.61 -0.48
CA VAL A 503 -7.82 -20.81 -0.12
C VAL A 503 -6.75 -21.77 0.37
N GLN A 504 -5.52 -21.58 -0.10
CA GLN A 504 -4.35 -22.30 0.34
C GLN A 504 -3.22 -21.32 0.68
N LEU A 505 -2.49 -21.60 1.74
CA LEU A 505 -1.18 -21.02 2.05
C LEU A 505 -0.22 -22.19 2.16
N THR A 506 0.92 -22.15 1.48
CA THR A 506 1.86 -23.27 1.51
C THR A 506 3.30 -22.84 1.30
N SER A 507 4.23 -23.68 1.75
CA SER A 507 5.66 -23.63 1.41
C SER A 507 6.11 -24.69 0.39
N GLY A 508 5.17 -25.44 -0.20
CA GLY A 508 5.49 -26.33 -1.33
C GLY A 508 4.44 -27.36 -1.71
N ALA A 509 3.95 -28.17 -0.76
CA ALA A 509 3.05 -29.27 -1.10
C ALA A 509 1.62 -28.79 -1.39
N ASN A 510 1.10 -29.07 -2.59
CA ASN A 510 -0.29 -28.76 -2.98
C ASN A 510 -1.29 -29.76 -2.39
N GLU A 511 -1.40 -29.78 -1.06
CA GLU A 511 -2.34 -30.64 -0.34
C GLU A 511 -3.68 -29.95 -0.13
N ARG A 512 -4.76 -30.72 -0.31
CA ARG A 512 -6.14 -30.20 -0.32
C ARG A 512 -7.08 -31.22 0.30
N LEU A 513 -8.21 -30.72 0.79
CA LEU A 513 -9.33 -31.58 1.16
C LEU A 513 -9.91 -32.29 -0.08
N PRO A 514 -10.42 -33.54 0.08
CA PRO A 514 -11.13 -34.26 -0.99
C PRO A 514 -12.19 -33.40 -1.64
N SER A 515 -12.34 -33.46 -2.98
CA SER A 515 -13.30 -32.62 -3.72
C SER A 515 -14.72 -32.71 -3.15
N GLY A 516 -15.42 -31.56 -3.05
CA GLY A 516 -16.79 -31.47 -2.55
C GLY A 516 -16.93 -31.48 -1.02
N VAL A 517 -15.83 -31.60 -0.28
CA VAL A 517 -15.83 -31.49 1.19
C VAL A 517 -15.42 -30.08 1.60
N ASP A 518 -16.29 -29.38 2.29
CA ASP A 518 -15.97 -28.13 2.97
C ASP A 518 -15.19 -28.42 4.26
N GLY A 519 -14.27 -27.55 4.63
CA GLY A 519 -13.43 -27.77 5.78
C GLY A 519 -12.16 -26.93 5.82
N VAL A 520 -11.39 -27.14 6.88
CA VAL A 520 -10.05 -26.59 7.07
C VAL A 520 -9.04 -27.72 7.27
N MET A 521 -7.85 -27.53 6.71
CA MET A 521 -6.69 -28.40 6.89
C MET A 521 -5.48 -27.53 7.27
N LEU A 522 -4.77 -27.91 8.33
CA LEU A 522 -3.53 -27.27 8.78
C LEU A 522 -2.48 -28.36 8.96
N HIS A 523 -1.45 -28.38 8.13
CA HIS A 523 -0.28 -29.23 8.29
C HIS A 523 0.94 -28.33 8.52
N ASP A 524 1.58 -28.45 9.66
CA ASP A 524 2.75 -27.65 10.07
C ASP A 524 3.89 -28.59 10.48
N HIS A 525 4.80 -28.86 9.55
CA HIS A 525 5.93 -29.77 9.68
C HIS A 525 7.24 -29.04 9.38
N GLU A 526 8.38 -29.58 9.84
CA GLU A 526 9.69 -28.93 9.68
C GLU A 526 10.04 -28.59 8.22
N ASP A 527 9.58 -29.39 7.25
CA ASP A 527 9.84 -29.23 5.82
C ASP A 527 8.60 -28.79 5.01
N LYS A 528 7.46 -28.57 5.67
CA LYS A 528 6.18 -28.36 4.98
C LYS A 528 5.19 -27.58 5.85
N TYR A 529 4.70 -26.48 5.29
CA TYR A 529 3.57 -25.75 5.82
C TYR A 529 2.42 -25.77 4.81
N VAL A 530 1.21 -26.14 5.24
CA VAL A 530 -0.02 -26.08 4.43
C VAL A 530 -1.19 -25.64 5.30
N VAL A 531 -1.84 -24.54 4.94
CA VAL A 531 -3.18 -24.18 5.40
C VAL A 531 -4.10 -24.25 4.20
N PHE A 532 -5.13 -25.08 4.24
CA PHE A 532 -6.15 -25.15 3.18
C PHE A 532 -7.54 -24.95 3.77
N LEU A 533 -8.38 -24.19 3.08
CA LEU A 533 -9.77 -23.92 3.42
C LEU A 533 -10.64 -24.13 2.19
N ARG A 534 -11.72 -24.89 2.31
CA ARG A 534 -12.82 -24.91 1.33
C ARG A 534 -14.13 -24.53 1.99
N ILE A 535 -14.86 -23.60 1.37
CA ILE A 535 -16.21 -23.20 1.76
C ILE A 535 -17.08 -23.14 0.51
N SER A 536 -18.26 -23.77 0.56
CA SER A 536 -19.24 -23.74 -0.51
C SER A 536 -20.38 -22.76 -0.22
N GLY A 537 -20.90 -22.13 -1.27
CA GLY A 537 -22.02 -21.19 -1.15
C GLY A 537 -21.71 -19.94 -0.33
N LEU A 538 -20.49 -19.41 -0.38
CA LEU A 538 -20.09 -18.20 0.33
C LEU A 538 -20.91 -16.99 -0.17
N VAL A 539 -21.53 -16.23 0.74
CA VAL A 539 -22.36 -15.04 0.47
C VAL A 539 -21.72 -13.77 1.04
N ASP A 540 -21.12 -13.88 2.23
CA ASP A 540 -20.48 -12.77 2.93
C ASP A 540 -19.19 -13.26 3.59
N ALA A 541 -18.16 -12.41 3.61
CA ALA A 541 -16.92 -12.66 4.32
C ALA A 541 -16.37 -11.36 4.91
N THR A 542 -15.99 -11.41 6.18
CA THR A 542 -15.18 -10.40 6.85
C THR A 542 -13.95 -11.06 7.43
N VAL A 543 -12.77 -10.67 6.96
CA VAL A 543 -11.48 -11.19 7.42
C VAL A 543 -10.71 -10.07 8.12
N GLY A 544 -10.26 -10.31 9.35
CA GLY A 544 -9.41 -9.41 10.12
C GLY A 544 -7.97 -9.92 10.25
N TRP A 545 -7.02 -8.99 10.20
CA TRP A 545 -5.57 -9.24 10.30
C TRP A 545 -4.84 -8.37 11.32
N ALA A 546 -5.55 -8.02 12.39
CA ALA A 546 -4.94 -7.42 13.56
C ALA A 546 -4.11 -8.45 14.35
N ASP A 547 -3.74 -8.12 15.58
CA ASP A 547 -3.08 -9.06 16.50
C ASP A 547 -3.90 -10.33 16.70
N THR A 548 -5.24 -10.23 16.59
CA THR A 548 -6.13 -11.38 16.42
C THR A 548 -6.57 -11.44 14.96
N GLN A 549 -6.27 -12.56 14.34
CA GLN A 549 -6.75 -12.91 13.01
C GLN A 549 -8.16 -13.45 13.17
N PHE A 550 -9.08 -13.10 12.28
CA PHE A 550 -10.40 -13.72 12.30
C PHE A 550 -11.03 -13.76 10.92
N ALA A 551 -12.01 -14.64 10.76
CA ALA A 551 -12.89 -14.70 9.62
C ALA A 551 -14.33 -14.88 10.13
N THR A 552 -15.22 -13.98 9.76
CA THR A 552 -16.67 -14.16 9.87
C THR A 552 -17.19 -14.40 8.46
N VAL A 553 -17.87 -15.51 8.24
CA VAL A 553 -18.38 -15.91 6.92
C VAL A 553 -19.84 -16.29 7.01
N THR A 554 -20.60 -15.95 5.96
CA THR A 554 -21.94 -16.47 5.71
C THR A 554 -21.88 -17.39 4.49
N HIS A 555 -22.29 -18.65 4.62
CA HIS A 555 -22.16 -19.68 3.60
C HIS A 555 -23.34 -20.66 3.59
N ALA A 556 -23.34 -21.63 2.67
CA ALA A 556 -24.35 -22.68 2.68
C ALA A 556 -24.14 -23.61 3.89
N PRO A 557 -25.18 -23.93 4.67
CA PRO A 557 -25.04 -24.87 5.78
C PRO A 557 -24.69 -26.27 5.25
N GLY A 558 -23.88 -27.01 5.99
CA GLY A 558 -23.45 -28.34 5.55
C GLY A 558 -22.31 -28.94 6.39
N PRO A 559 -21.87 -30.16 6.06
CA PRO A 559 -20.78 -30.80 6.78
C PRO A 559 -19.46 -30.05 6.58
N PHE A 560 -18.67 -29.93 7.65
CA PHE A 560 -17.39 -29.24 7.67
C PHE A 560 -16.32 -30.12 8.34
N LYS A 561 -15.25 -30.45 7.61
CA LYS A 561 -14.13 -31.25 8.11
C LYS A 561 -13.04 -30.36 8.70
N MET A 562 -12.40 -30.81 9.75
CA MET A 562 -11.18 -30.23 10.31
C MET A 562 -10.08 -31.28 10.30
N GLU A 563 -8.89 -30.91 9.85
CA GLU A 563 -7.72 -31.78 9.85
C GLU A 563 -6.51 -30.95 10.27
N ILE A 564 -5.89 -31.29 11.39
CA ILE A 564 -4.71 -30.61 11.92
C ILE A 564 -3.62 -31.65 12.09
N ALA A 565 -2.47 -31.42 11.50
CA ALA A 565 -1.25 -32.19 11.72
C ALA A 565 -0.12 -31.20 12.05
N ALA A 566 0.56 -31.38 13.16
CA ALA A 566 1.70 -30.53 13.50
C ALA A 566 2.83 -31.38 14.07
N ASP A 567 4.06 -31.10 13.62
CA ASP A 567 5.25 -31.61 14.29
C ASP A 567 5.44 -30.89 15.61
N ASP A 568 5.75 -31.64 16.66
CA ASP A 568 6.20 -31.03 17.90
C ASP A 568 7.65 -30.53 17.67
N PRO A 569 7.92 -29.21 17.76
CA PRO A 569 9.26 -28.68 17.53
C PRO A 569 10.30 -29.24 18.51
N ASP A 570 9.87 -29.80 19.65
CA ASP A 570 10.74 -30.40 20.66
C ASP A 570 10.79 -31.94 20.58
N ALA A 571 9.84 -32.61 19.92
CA ALA A 571 9.80 -34.08 19.84
C ALA A 571 10.21 -34.60 18.45
N LYS A 572 11.33 -35.33 18.39
CA LYS A 572 11.80 -36.06 17.20
C LYS A 572 10.88 -37.24 16.78
N SER A 573 9.62 -37.28 17.22
CA SER A 573 8.74 -38.44 17.04
C SER A 573 7.29 -38.03 16.82
N THR A 574 6.71 -38.61 15.76
CA THR A 574 5.28 -38.67 15.36
C THR A 574 4.49 -37.35 15.43
N PRO A 575 4.03 -36.82 14.27
CA PRO A 575 3.19 -35.63 14.23
C PRO A 575 1.94 -35.78 15.12
N MET A 576 1.57 -34.72 15.83
CA MET A 576 0.28 -34.65 16.49
C MET A 576 -0.80 -34.49 15.42
N THR A 577 -1.78 -35.40 15.37
CA THR A 577 -2.90 -35.29 14.44
C THR A 577 -4.22 -35.14 15.19
N ALA A 578 -4.99 -34.13 14.82
CA ALA A 578 -6.35 -33.91 15.29
C ALA A 578 -7.28 -33.82 14.08
N ASN A 579 -8.19 -34.78 13.97
CA ASN A 579 -9.23 -34.78 12.96
C ASN A 579 -10.55 -34.42 13.62
N GLY A 580 -11.35 -33.58 12.98
CA GLY A 580 -12.68 -33.24 13.46
C GLY A 580 -13.69 -33.20 12.34
N GLN A 581 -14.95 -33.39 12.67
CA GLN A 581 -16.06 -33.22 11.74
C GLN A 581 -17.23 -32.55 12.44
N ILE A 582 -17.77 -31.53 11.79
CA ILE A 582 -19.04 -30.90 12.14
C ILE A 582 -20.04 -31.40 11.08
N THR A 583 -21.09 -32.11 11.50
CA THR A 583 -22.05 -32.69 10.55
C THR A 583 -22.91 -31.64 9.86
N ASN A 584 -23.17 -30.53 10.56
CA ASN A 584 -23.91 -29.40 10.05
C ASN A 584 -23.35 -28.10 10.63
N LEU A 585 -22.34 -27.53 9.95
CA LEU A 585 -21.87 -26.18 10.24
C LEU A 585 -22.97 -25.21 9.82
N PRO A 586 -23.47 -24.36 10.72
CA PRO A 586 -24.51 -23.41 10.38
C PRO A 586 -24.11 -22.42 9.30
N GLY A 587 -25.10 -21.75 8.71
CA GLY A 587 -24.87 -20.82 7.59
C GLY A 587 -24.03 -19.59 7.93
N THR A 588 -23.68 -19.38 9.19
CA THR A 588 -22.76 -18.32 9.64
C THR A 588 -21.72 -18.91 10.57
N ALA A 589 -20.44 -18.69 10.25
CA ALA A 589 -19.33 -19.12 11.08
C ALA A 589 -18.41 -17.94 11.42
N HIS A 590 -17.93 -17.91 12.66
CA HIS A 590 -16.87 -17.02 13.10
C HIS A 590 -15.70 -17.88 13.59
N VAL A 591 -14.51 -17.62 13.04
CA VAL A 591 -13.27 -18.28 13.39
C VAL A 591 -12.27 -17.19 13.76
N ALA A 592 -11.64 -17.30 14.92
CA ALA A 592 -10.61 -16.38 15.36
C ALA A 592 -9.35 -17.15 15.79
N TYR A 593 -8.19 -16.58 15.49
CA TYR A 593 -6.88 -17.07 15.87
C TYR A 593 -6.05 -15.90 16.42
N THR A 594 -5.59 -16.03 17.67
CA THR A 594 -4.68 -15.07 18.27
C THR A 594 -3.32 -15.74 18.44
N PRO A 595 -2.31 -15.42 17.61
CA PRO A 595 -0.97 -15.91 17.85
C PRO A 595 -0.47 -15.41 19.20
N ALA A 596 0.12 -16.30 20.00
CA ALA A 596 0.79 -15.89 21.23
C ALA A 596 1.85 -14.82 20.88
N ARG A 597 1.77 -13.65 21.54
CA ARG A 597 2.71 -12.55 21.30
C ARG A 597 4.14 -13.09 21.42
N LYS A 598 5.01 -12.77 20.45
CA LYS A 598 6.47 -12.93 20.59
C LYS A 598 6.92 -12.02 21.74
N GLY A 599 6.84 -12.52 22.97
CA GLY A 599 7.52 -11.92 24.12
C GLY A 599 9.01 -11.86 23.81
N ARG A 600 9.66 -10.74 24.10
CA ARG A 600 11.12 -10.59 23.97
C ARG A 600 11.79 -11.77 24.68
N ILE A 601 12.55 -12.54 23.91
CA ILE A 601 13.34 -13.68 24.37
C ILE A 601 14.45 -13.15 25.29
N PHE A 602 14.32 -13.36 26.60
CA PHE A 602 15.45 -13.63 27.48
C PHE A 602 15.77 -15.15 27.39
N PRO A 603 17.01 -15.61 27.64
CA PRO A 603 17.61 -16.82 27.04
C PRO A 603 16.81 -18.10 27.34
N PRO A 604 16.89 -19.13 26.48
CA PRO A 604 15.76 -20.00 26.18
C PRO A 604 15.52 -21.07 27.26
N PRO A 605 14.31 -21.15 27.83
CA PRO A 605 13.73 -22.42 28.23
C PRO A 605 12.80 -22.93 27.12
N ARG A 606 12.64 -24.25 27.10
CA ARG A 606 11.90 -25.14 26.18
C ARG A 606 10.65 -24.52 25.54
N ARG A 607 10.49 -24.71 24.22
CA ARG A 607 9.36 -24.21 23.43
C ARG A 607 8.18 -25.18 23.58
N LEU A 608 7.35 -24.98 24.61
CA LEU A 608 6.07 -25.68 24.68
C LEU A 608 5.21 -25.39 23.42
N PRO A 609 4.41 -26.37 22.95
CA PRO A 609 3.42 -26.17 21.89
C PRO A 609 2.51 -24.99 22.23
N ARG A 610 2.32 -24.07 21.28
CA ARG A 610 1.49 -22.88 21.49
C ARG A 610 0.01 -23.30 21.50
N PRO A 611 -0.78 -22.94 22.52
CA PRO A 611 -2.19 -23.29 22.54
C PRO A 611 -2.94 -22.62 21.39
N MET A 612 -3.63 -23.43 20.58
CA MET A 612 -4.63 -22.94 19.61
C MET A 612 -6.00 -22.91 20.29
N THR A 613 -6.62 -21.73 20.34
CA THR A 613 -8.00 -21.58 20.83
C THR A 613 -8.94 -21.45 19.63
N PHE A 614 -9.82 -22.43 19.44
CA PHE A 614 -10.95 -22.32 18.50
C PHE A 614 -12.19 -21.82 19.25
N VAL A 615 -12.74 -20.69 18.79
CA VAL A 615 -13.99 -20.13 19.34
C VAL A 615 -15.03 -20.08 18.22
N TYR A 616 -16.11 -20.86 18.37
CA TYR A 616 -17.31 -20.71 17.55
C TYR A 616 -18.35 -19.86 18.29
N SER A 617 -18.92 -18.89 17.59
CA SER A 617 -19.99 -18.04 18.10
C SER A 617 -21.05 -17.78 17.01
N GLY A 618 -21.84 -18.81 16.67
CA GLY A 618 -23.01 -18.66 15.81
C GLY A 618 -24.32 -18.70 16.60
N SER A 619 -25.38 -18.13 16.04
CA SER A 619 -26.72 -18.13 16.65
C SER A 619 -27.51 -19.43 16.43
N GLU A 620 -27.05 -20.28 15.52
CA GLU A 620 -27.68 -21.54 15.15
C GLU A 620 -26.98 -22.74 15.80
N LEU A 621 -27.76 -23.80 16.06
CA LEU A 621 -27.31 -25.00 16.77
C LEU A 621 -26.32 -25.81 15.93
N ILE A 622 -25.20 -26.20 16.53
CA ILE A 622 -24.35 -27.28 16.01
C ILE A 622 -24.95 -28.60 16.49
N ASN A 623 -25.35 -29.47 15.55
CA ASN A 623 -25.97 -30.75 15.88
C ASN A 623 -24.99 -31.73 16.54
N GLU A 624 -23.75 -31.79 16.03
CA GLU A 624 -22.71 -32.70 16.50
C GLU A 624 -21.32 -32.15 16.15
N LEU A 625 -20.41 -32.16 17.12
CA LEU A 625 -18.99 -31.90 16.95
C LEU A 625 -18.23 -33.15 17.39
N ARG A 626 -17.57 -33.82 16.45
CA ARG A 626 -16.70 -34.96 16.71
C ARG A 626 -15.25 -34.52 16.56
N ILE A 627 -14.41 -34.81 17.55
CA ILE A 627 -12.97 -34.55 17.54
C ILE A 627 -12.26 -35.86 17.89
N ASP A 628 -11.54 -36.41 16.92
CA ASP A 628 -10.65 -37.57 17.08
C ASP A 628 -9.21 -37.02 17.19
N ALA A 629 -8.70 -36.91 18.42
CA ALA A 629 -7.31 -36.49 18.67
C ALA A 629 -6.45 -37.72 18.95
N VAL A 630 -5.43 -37.96 18.13
CA VAL A 630 -4.45 -39.03 18.36
C VAL A 630 -3.16 -38.38 18.82
N ALA A 631 -2.92 -38.43 20.13
CA ALA A 631 -1.60 -38.10 20.66
C ALA A 631 -0.64 -39.25 20.37
N GLY A 632 0.54 -38.94 19.83
CA GLY A 632 1.60 -39.93 19.62
C GLY A 632 1.99 -40.61 20.94
N GLU A 633 2.42 -41.87 20.87
CA GLU A 633 2.72 -42.77 22.02
C GLU A 633 3.78 -42.25 23.02
N ALA A 634 4.38 -41.08 22.79
CA ALA A 634 5.51 -40.54 23.55
C ALA A 634 5.17 -39.51 24.64
N LEU A 635 3.89 -39.24 24.96
CA LEU A 635 3.51 -38.32 26.06
C LEU A 635 3.75 -38.88 27.48
N ASN A 636 4.43 -40.01 27.63
CA ASN A 636 4.48 -40.77 28.87
C ASN A 636 5.24 -40.10 30.05
N ASP A 637 5.99 -39.02 29.86
CA ASP A 637 6.86 -38.52 30.94
C ASP A 637 6.67 -37.05 31.41
N SER A 638 5.84 -36.18 30.79
CA SER A 638 5.65 -34.82 31.38
C SER A 638 4.52 -33.91 30.86
N GLY A 639 3.57 -34.32 30.01
CA GLY A 639 2.65 -33.35 29.39
C GLY A 639 1.19 -33.78 29.29
N VAL A 640 0.32 -33.13 30.07
CA VAL A 640 -1.12 -33.09 29.82
C VAL A 640 -1.36 -32.39 28.48
N THR A 641 -2.04 -33.04 27.53
CA THR A 641 -2.55 -32.35 26.34
C THR A 641 -3.94 -31.83 26.67
N THR A 642 -4.05 -30.54 26.97
CA THR A 642 -5.34 -29.91 27.28
C THR A 642 -5.99 -29.41 25.99
N VAL A 643 -7.07 -30.06 25.55
CA VAL A 643 -7.94 -29.52 24.50
C VAL A 643 -9.02 -28.69 25.18
N HIS A 644 -8.94 -27.37 25.08
CA HIS A 644 -9.96 -26.46 25.59
C HIS A 644 -11.05 -26.25 24.53
N VAL A 645 -12.20 -26.90 24.68
CA VAL A 645 -13.40 -26.61 23.87
C VAL A 645 -14.30 -25.64 24.64
N LEU A 646 -14.35 -24.38 24.20
CA LEU A 646 -15.24 -23.38 24.77
C LEU A 646 -16.51 -23.26 23.90
N ALA A 647 -17.60 -23.91 24.31
CA ALA A 647 -18.91 -23.78 23.66
C ALA A 647 -19.81 -22.82 24.47
N LYS A 648 -20.13 -21.65 23.90
CA LYS A 648 -20.99 -20.66 24.56
C LYS A 648 -22.44 -20.86 24.13
N ARG A 649 -23.29 -21.36 25.05
CA ARG A 649 -24.75 -21.58 24.89
C ARG A 649 -25.14 -22.37 23.63
N VAL A 650 -24.97 -23.69 23.66
CA VAL A 650 -25.51 -24.59 22.63
C VAL A 650 -26.43 -25.63 23.29
N PRO A 651 -27.75 -25.36 23.42
CA PRO A 651 -28.71 -26.35 23.91
C PRO A 651 -28.72 -27.60 23.02
N GLY A 652 -28.49 -28.78 23.60
CA GLY A 652 -28.58 -30.06 22.87
C GLY A 652 -27.33 -30.49 22.11
N MET A 653 -26.19 -29.83 22.31
CA MET A 653 -24.90 -30.30 21.77
C MET A 653 -24.50 -31.63 22.43
N THR A 654 -24.26 -32.64 21.61
CA THR A 654 -23.63 -33.89 22.06
C THR A 654 -22.15 -33.84 21.67
N LEU A 655 -21.26 -33.87 22.67
CA LEU A 655 -19.84 -34.06 22.43
C LEU A 655 -19.56 -35.56 22.48
N VAL A 656 -19.07 -36.11 21.37
CA VAL A 656 -18.68 -37.53 21.28
C VAL A 656 -17.16 -37.58 21.15
N GLN A 657 -16.49 -38.16 22.15
CA GLN A 657 -15.06 -38.47 22.10
C GLN A 657 -14.91 -39.97 21.91
N ASP A 658 -14.25 -40.38 20.82
CA ASP A 658 -13.80 -41.76 20.64
C ASP A 658 -12.33 -41.84 21.04
N ASP A 659 -12.07 -42.47 22.17
CA ASP A 659 -10.71 -42.70 22.65
C ASP A 659 -10.09 -43.92 21.94
N VAL A 660 -8.76 -43.94 21.82
CA VAL A 660 -8.01 -45.01 21.11
C VAL A 660 -8.25 -46.41 21.73
N ALA A 661 -8.77 -46.46 22.97
CA ALA A 661 -9.16 -47.68 23.68
C ALA A 661 -10.59 -48.19 23.37
N GLY A 662 -11.37 -47.52 22.51
CA GLY A 662 -12.72 -47.97 22.12
C GLY A 662 -13.83 -47.68 23.13
N THR A 663 -13.60 -46.81 24.10
CA THR A 663 -14.63 -46.28 25.00
C THR A 663 -15.15 -44.94 24.49
N THR A 664 -16.36 -44.93 23.94
CA THR A 664 -17.07 -43.71 23.56
C THR A 664 -17.72 -43.09 24.80
N THR A 665 -17.30 -41.90 25.20
CA THR A 665 -18.00 -41.09 26.22
C THR A 665 -18.81 -40.00 25.53
N ALA A 666 -20.13 -40.08 25.65
CA ALA A 666 -21.06 -39.04 25.19
C ALA A 666 -21.44 -38.15 26.38
N ASN A 667 -21.05 -36.88 26.34
CA ASN A 667 -21.49 -35.89 27.33
C ASN A 667 -22.51 -34.95 26.67
N THR A 668 -23.72 -34.91 27.24
CA THR A 668 -24.78 -33.98 26.82
C THR A 668 -24.73 -32.74 27.70
N ILE A 669 -24.52 -31.56 27.11
CA ILE A 669 -24.51 -30.29 27.83
C ILE A 669 -25.94 -29.75 27.89
N ASP A 670 -26.51 -29.66 29.09
CA ASP A 670 -27.86 -29.13 29.29
C ASP A 670 -27.85 -27.58 29.30
N GLY A 671 -28.81 -26.98 28.59
CA GLY A 671 -28.71 -25.64 27.97
C GLY A 671 -28.74 -24.41 28.89
N THR A 672 -28.36 -24.51 30.18
CA THR A 672 -28.54 -23.41 31.16
C THR A 672 -27.25 -22.72 31.62
N ASN A 673 -26.06 -23.30 31.44
CA ASN A 673 -24.79 -22.74 31.95
C ASN A 673 -23.71 -22.56 30.86
N ILE A 674 -22.76 -21.64 31.08
CA ILE A 674 -21.49 -21.60 30.35
C ILE A 674 -20.70 -22.83 30.80
N GLY A 675 -20.68 -23.89 30.00
CA GLY A 675 -19.89 -25.07 30.29
C GLY A 675 -18.43 -24.83 29.94
N TYR A 676 -17.56 -24.76 30.94
CA TYR A 676 -16.13 -24.94 30.74
C TYR A 676 -15.86 -26.44 30.87
N LEU A 677 -15.65 -27.14 29.76
CA LEU A 677 -15.29 -28.55 29.80
C LEU A 677 -13.76 -28.66 29.81
N HIS A 678 -13.21 -28.98 30.97
CA HIS A 678 -11.82 -29.40 31.12
C HIS A 678 -11.77 -30.91 30.94
N VAL A 679 -11.12 -31.39 29.87
CA VAL A 679 -10.92 -32.82 29.63
C VAL A 679 -9.44 -33.11 29.77
N GLU A 680 -9.11 -33.97 30.73
CA GLU A 680 -7.75 -34.45 31.00
C GLU A 680 -7.65 -35.88 30.46
N ALA A 681 -6.78 -36.10 29.47
CA ALA A 681 -6.51 -37.45 28.95
C ALA A 681 -5.43 -38.11 29.82
N CYS A 682 -5.79 -39.19 30.52
CA CYS A 682 -4.88 -39.92 31.41
C CYS A 682 -4.20 -41.09 30.69
N ALA A 683 -2.96 -41.39 31.08
CA ALA A 683 -2.22 -42.55 30.60
C ALA A 683 -2.95 -43.87 30.96
N PRO A 684 -2.67 -44.99 30.24
CA PRO A 684 -3.38 -46.27 30.41
C PRO A 684 -3.32 -46.91 31.81
N ASN A 685 -2.46 -46.40 32.70
CA ASN A 685 -2.16 -47.01 34.00
C ASN A 685 -2.66 -46.16 35.18
N GLY A 686 -3.97 -45.88 35.20
CA GLY A 686 -4.76 -45.77 36.44
C GLY A 686 -4.68 -44.46 37.23
N CYS A 687 -5.68 -43.59 37.01
CA CYS A 687 -6.20 -42.70 38.05
C CYS A 687 -7.60 -43.18 38.46
N GLN A 688 -7.86 -43.28 39.76
CA GLN A 688 -9.24 -43.34 40.25
C GLN A 688 -9.89 -41.96 40.09
N PRO A 689 -11.12 -41.87 39.56
CA PRO A 689 -11.81 -40.60 39.43
C PRO A 689 -12.14 -40.06 40.84
N SER A 690 -11.48 -38.99 41.27
CA SER A 690 -12.00 -38.19 42.37
C SER A 690 -13.13 -37.32 41.82
N ILE A 691 -14.37 -37.77 42.03
CA ILE A 691 -15.56 -36.93 41.88
C ILE A 691 -15.42 -35.80 42.92
N PRO A 692 -15.47 -34.51 42.54
CA PRO A 692 -15.61 -33.46 43.53
C PRO A 692 -17.02 -33.59 44.11
N THR A 693 -17.12 -34.10 45.34
CA THR A 693 -18.33 -33.91 46.14
C THR A 693 -18.46 -32.43 46.43
N HIS A 694 -19.48 -31.79 45.87
CA HIS A 694 -19.95 -30.48 46.30
C HIS A 694 -20.22 -30.52 47.80
N GLY A 695 -19.33 -29.93 48.58
CA GLY A 695 -19.61 -29.56 49.96
C GLY A 695 -20.35 -28.23 49.96
N ASP A 696 -21.58 -28.22 50.48
CA ASP A 696 -22.35 -27.01 50.74
C ASP A 696 -21.56 -26.09 51.69
N LEU A 697 -21.00 -25.01 51.15
CA LEU A 697 -20.59 -23.84 51.90
C LEU A 697 -21.64 -22.74 51.69
N ALA A 698 -22.09 -22.20 52.81
CA ALA A 698 -23.29 -21.40 52.97
C ALA A 698 -23.42 -20.22 52.00
N THR A 699 -24.64 -20.05 51.53
CA THR A 699 -25.19 -18.86 50.90
C THR A 699 -25.01 -17.61 51.77
N GLN A 700 -24.10 -16.70 51.39
CA GLN A 700 -24.29 -15.26 51.60
C GLN A 700 -23.34 -14.41 50.73
N GLY A 701 -23.89 -13.93 49.61
CA GLY A 701 -23.66 -12.61 49.03
C GLY A 701 -22.25 -12.15 48.67
N ASP A 702 -21.68 -12.69 47.59
CA ASP A 702 -21.10 -11.89 46.49
C ASP A 702 -20.66 -12.85 45.36
N PRO A 703 -21.02 -12.62 44.08
CA PRO A 703 -20.81 -13.62 43.01
C PRO A 703 -19.40 -13.67 42.39
N ASP A 704 -18.44 -12.86 42.83
CA ASP A 704 -17.16 -12.68 42.12
C ASP A 704 -15.92 -13.05 42.96
N LEU A 705 -15.86 -14.29 43.45
CA LEU A 705 -14.61 -14.85 43.98
C LEU A 705 -14.31 -16.21 43.34
N VAL A 706 -13.32 -16.24 42.44
CA VAL A 706 -12.77 -17.47 41.89
C VAL A 706 -11.39 -17.69 42.49
N THR A 707 -11.24 -18.73 43.29
CA THR A 707 -9.94 -19.16 43.82
C THR A 707 -9.42 -20.29 42.94
N VAL A 708 -8.26 -20.11 42.31
CA VAL A 708 -7.54 -21.19 41.61
C VAL A 708 -6.37 -21.62 42.48
N SER A 709 -6.30 -22.91 42.80
CA SER A 709 -5.15 -23.53 43.45
C SER A 709 -4.52 -24.49 42.45
N ASP A 710 -3.28 -24.23 42.05
CA ASP A 710 -2.42 -25.25 41.43
C ASP A 710 -1.62 -25.94 42.54
N ARG A 711 -1.43 -27.25 42.42
CA ARG A 711 -0.76 -28.06 43.45
C ARG A 711 0.40 -28.84 42.84
N ASN A 712 1.39 -28.11 42.32
CA ASN A 712 2.66 -28.69 41.92
C ASN A 712 3.83 -28.00 42.65
N ASN A 713 4.61 -28.78 43.42
CA ASN A 713 5.87 -28.43 44.10
C ASN A 713 5.86 -27.57 45.38
N GLY A 714 4.80 -27.60 46.20
CA GLY A 714 4.90 -27.17 47.62
C GLY A 714 5.04 -25.66 47.89
N ALA A 715 4.90 -24.81 46.87
CA ALA A 715 4.67 -23.37 47.02
C ALA A 715 3.20 -23.05 46.77
N TYR A 716 2.62 -22.14 47.55
CA TYR A 716 1.26 -21.65 47.34
C TYR A 716 1.32 -20.30 46.63
N ASP A 717 0.87 -20.25 45.37
CA ASP A 717 0.55 -19.00 44.70
C ASP A 717 -0.96 -18.74 44.86
N VAL A 718 -1.31 -17.62 45.47
CA VAL A 718 -2.70 -17.18 45.60
C VAL A 718 -2.97 -16.07 44.59
N PHE A 719 -3.76 -16.36 43.56
CA PHE A 719 -4.27 -15.35 42.64
C PHE A 719 -5.70 -14.97 43.03
N ALA A 720 -5.92 -13.69 43.32
CA ALA A 720 -7.26 -13.13 43.49
C ALA A 720 -7.51 -12.06 42.41
N LEU A 721 -8.53 -12.25 41.59
CA LEU A 721 -9.00 -11.24 40.64
C LEU A 721 -10.28 -10.61 41.22
N VAL A 722 -10.21 -9.35 41.63
CA VAL A 722 -11.36 -8.62 42.19
C VAL A 722 -11.69 -7.44 41.27
N ARG A 723 -12.97 -7.28 40.89
CA ARG A 723 -13.47 -6.14 40.11
C ARG A 723 -14.56 -5.39 40.90
N GLY A 724 -14.49 -4.07 40.95
CA GLY A 724 -15.65 -3.21 41.30
C GLY A 724 -15.80 -2.72 42.74
N LEU A 725 -14.77 -2.73 43.59
CA LEU A 725 -14.86 -2.22 44.97
C LEU A 725 -14.40 -0.75 45.11
N SER A 726 -15.10 0.03 45.94
CA SER A 726 -14.73 1.42 46.28
C SER A 726 -13.65 1.52 47.37
N SER A 727 -13.39 0.45 48.11
CA SER A 727 -12.25 0.32 49.04
C SER A 727 -11.89 -1.17 49.20
N LEU A 728 -10.60 -1.46 49.43
CA LEU A 728 -10.09 -2.80 49.70
C LEU A 728 -9.28 -2.76 50.99
N SER A 729 -9.60 -3.63 51.95
CA SER A 729 -8.75 -3.90 53.12
C SER A 729 -8.27 -5.35 53.02
N ALA A 730 -6.96 -5.56 52.91
CA ALA A 730 -6.35 -6.87 52.87
C ALA A 730 -5.63 -7.12 54.20
N THR A 731 -6.08 -8.11 54.97
CA THR A 731 -5.40 -8.57 56.19
C THR A 731 -4.76 -9.93 55.90
N VAL A 732 -3.44 -10.01 55.96
CA VAL A 732 -2.70 -11.27 55.80
C VAL A 732 -2.45 -11.86 57.18
N THR A 733 -3.20 -12.90 57.56
CA THR A 733 -3.04 -13.56 58.87
C THR A 733 -2.35 -14.90 58.71
N ARG A 734 -1.18 -15.09 59.33
CA ARG A 734 -0.45 -16.37 59.31
C ARG A 734 -1.11 -17.37 60.26
N THR A 735 -1.45 -18.56 59.76
CA THR A 735 -1.72 -19.74 60.59
C THR A 735 -0.66 -20.79 60.33
N ALA A 736 0.24 -20.97 61.31
CA ALA A 736 1.27 -22.00 61.46
C ALA A 736 2.28 -22.28 60.31
N ALA A 737 3.57 -22.08 60.64
CA ALA A 737 4.78 -22.72 60.10
C ALA A 737 4.83 -23.15 58.61
N GLY A 738 4.81 -22.17 57.71
CA GLY A 738 5.39 -22.26 56.36
C GLY A 738 6.01 -20.92 55.99
N ASP A 739 7.11 -20.93 55.23
CA ASP A 739 7.74 -19.73 54.67
C ASP A 739 6.94 -19.26 53.44
N LEU A 740 6.69 -17.96 53.35
CA LEU A 740 6.04 -17.28 52.23
C LEU A 740 7.11 -16.42 51.54
N ASP A 741 7.52 -16.78 50.33
CA ASP A 741 8.59 -16.09 49.60
C ASP A 741 8.12 -14.84 48.83
N ALA A 742 6.83 -14.68 48.53
CA ALA A 742 6.28 -13.46 47.95
C ALA A 742 4.75 -13.38 48.09
N ALA A 743 4.21 -12.16 48.22
CA ALA A 743 2.79 -11.88 47.98
C ALA A 743 2.70 -10.86 46.83
N VAL A 744 2.10 -11.25 45.72
CA VAL A 744 1.86 -10.37 44.57
C VAL A 744 0.38 -9.97 44.57
N LEU A 745 0.07 -8.70 44.84
CA LEU A 745 -1.27 -8.16 44.66
C LEU A 745 -1.38 -7.48 43.29
N ALA A 746 -2.09 -8.10 42.35
CA ALA A 746 -2.47 -7.46 41.09
C ALA A 746 -3.82 -6.76 41.29
N LEU A 747 -3.85 -5.42 41.19
CA LEU A 747 -5.05 -4.62 41.43
C LEU A 747 -5.50 -3.92 40.13
N THR A 748 -6.74 -4.17 39.71
CA THR A 748 -7.40 -3.44 38.61
C THR A 748 -8.55 -2.59 39.14
N HIS A 749 -8.49 -1.28 38.89
CA HIS A 749 -9.52 -0.26 39.19
C HIS A 749 -9.83 -0.01 40.68
N LEU A 750 -8.92 0.66 41.41
CA LEU A 750 -9.17 1.25 42.73
C LEU A 750 -9.36 2.78 42.63
N GLN A 751 -10.36 3.33 43.31
CA GLN A 751 -10.56 4.78 43.51
C GLN A 751 -10.52 5.19 45.01
N GLY A 752 -9.84 4.44 45.87
CA GLY A 752 -9.71 4.74 47.31
C GLY A 752 -8.29 4.49 47.87
N PRO A 753 -7.99 4.98 49.09
CA PRO A 753 -6.70 4.75 49.75
C PRO A 753 -6.49 3.26 50.03
N LEU A 754 -5.26 2.78 49.82
CA LEU A 754 -4.82 1.43 50.20
C LEU A 754 -4.17 1.51 51.57
N GLU A 755 -4.75 0.86 52.58
CA GLU A 755 -4.11 0.67 53.88
C GLU A 755 -3.55 -0.75 53.98
N VAL A 756 -2.24 -0.88 54.21
CA VAL A 756 -1.58 -2.17 54.46
C VAL A 756 -1.25 -2.25 55.94
N HIS A 757 -2.00 -3.04 56.69
CA HIS A 757 -1.73 -3.30 58.11
C HIS A 757 -0.86 -4.55 58.23
N THR A 758 0.42 -4.38 58.62
CA THR A 758 1.33 -5.50 58.88
C THR A 758 1.41 -5.79 60.38
N VAL A 759 1.25 -7.06 60.76
CA VAL A 759 1.55 -7.54 62.12
C VAL A 759 2.66 -8.59 62.01
N ALA A 760 3.86 -8.24 62.53
CA ALA A 760 5.08 -9.04 62.70
C ALA A 760 6.22 -8.92 61.64
N ASP A 761 7.40 -9.38 62.06
CA ASP A 761 8.68 -8.64 61.95
C ASP A 761 9.53 -8.77 60.67
N LYS A 762 9.08 -9.41 59.58
CA LYS A 762 9.83 -9.41 58.30
C LYS A 762 8.92 -9.60 57.09
N VAL A 763 8.87 -8.60 56.21
CA VAL A 763 8.40 -8.70 54.81
C VAL A 763 9.55 -8.24 53.91
N GLN A 764 9.94 -9.03 52.91
CA GLN A 764 11.11 -8.70 52.08
C GLN A 764 10.79 -8.01 50.74
N THR A 765 9.58 -8.10 50.18
CA THR A 765 9.22 -7.35 48.96
C THR A 765 7.70 -7.24 48.82
N VAL A 766 7.18 -6.06 48.45
CA VAL A 766 5.81 -5.87 47.95
C VAL A 766 5.90 -5.32 46.53
N GLU A 767 5.30 -6.01 45.56
CA GLU A 767 5.30 -5.62 44.15
C GLU A 767 3.88 -5.25 43.71
N PHE A 768 3.70 -4.07 43.14
CA PHE A 768 2.43 -3.61 42.58
C PHE A 768 2.48 -3.67 41.05
N ARG A 769 1.62 -4.48 40.41
CA ARG A 769 1.48 -4.50 38.94
C ARG A 769 0.05 -4.21 38.52
N ARG A 770 -0.12 -3.37 37.49
CA ARG A 770 -1.41 -3.10 36.84
C ARG A 770 -1.52 -3.91 35.53
N PRO A 771 -2.45 -4.88 35.41
CA PRO A 771 -2.69 -5.54 34.12
C PRO A 771 -3.70 -4.75 33.25
N PHE A 772 -3.48 -4.80 31.94
CA PHE A 772 -4.29 -4.15 30.91
C PHE A 772 -5.69 -4.77 30.78
N GLY A 773 -6.72 -3.94 30.60
CA GLY A 773 -8.08 -4.33 30.23
C GLY A 773 -8.70 -3.32 29.25
N ASP A 774 -9.67 -3.80 28.45
CA ASP A 774 -10.32 -3.16 27.29
C ASP A 774 -10.72 -1.68 27.45
N PRO A 775 -10.79 -0.90 26.34
CA PRO A 775 -10.94 0.54 26.39
C PRO A 775 -12.33 0.95 26.89
N ILE A 776 -12.38 1.45 28.13
CA ILE A 776 -13.43 2.37 28.56
C ILE A 776 -12.99 3.76 28.10
N THR A 777 -13.85 4.46 27.35
CA THR A 777 -13.66 5.88 27.02
C THR A 777 -13.74 6.70 28.31
N ILE A 778 -12.61 6.83 28.99
CA ILE A 778 -12.36 7.85 30.00
C ILE A 778 -11.69 8.99 29.26
N THR A 779 -12.33 10.16 29.26
CA THR A 779 -11.84 11.39 28.64
C THR A 779 -10.68 11.98 29.47
N THR A 780 -9.58 11.25 29.63
CA THR A 780 -8.29 11.76 30.13
C THR A 780 -7.15 11.02 29.42
N PRO A 781 -6.27 11.69 28.64
CA PRO A 781 -5.41 11.05 27.65
C PRO A 781 -4.08 10.49 28.19
N TYR A 782 -3.95 10.16 29.48
CA TYR A 782 -2.66 9.76 30.06
C TYR A 782 -2.68 8.30 30.54
N VAL A 783 -1.90 7.44 29.86
CA VAL A 783 -1.56 6.09 30.36
C VAL A 783 -0.12 6.14 30.86
N GLU A 784 0.04 6.21 32.18
CA GLU A 784 1.33 6.15 32.88
C GLU A 784 1.43 4.80 33.60
N THR A 785 2.55 4.09 33.42
CA THR A 785 2.92 2.93 34.23
C THR A 785 3.98 3.36 35.24
N ALA A 786 3.74 3.04 36.51
CA ALA A 786 4.66 3.30 37.61
C ALA A 786 4.98 1.97 38.32
N ASP A 787 6.24 1.56 38.32
CA ASP A 787 6.73 0.41 39.08
C ASP A 787 7.42 0.93 40.34
N VAL A 788 6.85 0.63 41.51
CA VAL A 788 7.41 1.01 42.81
C VAL A 788 7.86 -0.24 43.55
N ILE A 789 9.16 -0.31 43.88
CA ILE A 789 9.78 -1.40 44.62
C ILE A 789 10.37 -0.84 45.91
N ALA A 790 9.76 -1.18 47.04
CA ALA A 790 10.29 -0.87 48.38
C ALA A 790 10.89 -2.12 49.02
N ARG A 791 12.05 -1.97 49.68
CA ARG A 791 12.75 -3.03 50.42
C ARG A 791 13.04 -2.57 51.85
N ASP A 792 13.04 -3.51 52.78
CA ASP A 792 13.24 -3.27 54.22
C ASP A 792 12.24 -2.26 54.78
N LEU A 793 10.94 -2.55 54.62
CA LEU A 793 9.86 -1.72 55.17
C LEU A 793 9.86 -1.80 56.71
N PRO A 794 9.60 -0.69 57.42
CA PRO A 794 9.45 -0.68 58.87
C PRO A 794 8.17 -1.41 59.31
N ALA A 795 8.06 -1.71 60.61
CA ALA A 795 6.94 -2.48 61.18
C ALA A 795 5.54 -1.87 60.93
N SER A 796 5.48 -0.57 60.64
CA SER A 796 4.29 0.16 60.20
C SER A 796 4.70 1.21 59.18
N VAL A 797 3.94 1.36 58.08
CA VAL A 797 4.18 2.34 57.01
C VAL A 797 2.87 2.66 56.29
N ASN A 798 2.63 3.94 56.02
CA ASN A 798 1.63 4.37 55.04
C ASN A 798 2.32 4.91 53.79
N LEU A 799 2.21 4.16 52.69
CA LEU A 799 2.62 4.60 51.34
C LEU A 799 1.35 4.88 50.54
N THR A 800 1.14 6.15 50.17
CA THR A 800 0.00 6.56 49.35
C THR A 800 0.46 7.07 48.01
N TYR A 801 -0.13 6.57 46.92
CA TYR A 801 0.12 7.05 45.56
C TYR A 801 -1.19 7.56 44.93
N SER A 802 -1.19 8.81 44.50
CA SER A 802 -2.29 9.45 43.80
C SER A 802 -1.91 9.65 42.34
N GLY A 803 -2.41 8.80 41.44
CA GLY A 803 -2.14 8.93 40.00
C GLY A 803 -2.75 10.20 39.37
N LEU A 804 -3.80 10.76 39.95
CA LEU A 804 -4.39 12.03 39.49
C LEU A 804 -3.58 13.26 39.90
N GLN A 805 -2.87 13.17 41.04
CA GLN A 805 -2.04 14.26 41.56
C GLN A 805 -0.55 14.02 41.32
N GLN A 806 -0.19 12.88 40.73
CA GLN A 806 1.20 12.44 40.50
C GLN A 806 2.05 12.58 41.77
N HIS A 807 1.50 12.10 42.88
CA HIS A 807 1.99 12.32 44.24
C HIS A 807 2.19 10.99 44.96
N LEU A 808 3.41 10.72 45.41
CA LEU A 808 3.76 9.62 46.30
C LEU A 808 4.14 10.19 47.67
N ASN A 809 3.45 9.75 48.72
CA ASN A 809 3.68 10.22 50.08
C ASN A 809 4.02 9.06 51.02
N TYR A 810 5.06 9.24 51.82
CA TYR A 810 5.53 8.29 52.82
C TYR A 810 5.35 8.87 54.23
N THR A 811 4.34 8.37 54.95
CA THR A 811 3.93 8.91 56.27
C THR A 811 3.73 7.81 57.31
N ASN A 812 3.63 8.22 58.58
CA ASN A 812 3.29 7.37 59.74
C ASN A 812 4.13 6.10 59.89
N ALA A 813 5.39 6.15 59.49
CA ALA A 813 6.26 4.99 59.55
C ALA A 813 7.06 4.89 60.85
N SER A 814 7.24 3.66 61.34
CA SER A 814 7.97 3.38 62.59
C SER A 814 9.50 3.37 62.44
N GLY A 815 10.03 3.50 61.21
CA GLY A 815 11.45 3.52 60.89
C GLY A 815 11.70 3.92 59.43
N PRO A 816 12.96 3.92 58.95
CA PRO A 816 13.26 4.20 57.54
C PRO A 816 12.93 3.00 56.63
N ILE A 817 12.67 3.26 55.34
CA ILE A 817 12.70 2.23 54.28
C ILE A 817 14.16 2.07 53.84
N GLY A 818 14.66 0.83 53.82
CA GLY A 818 16.05 0.55 53.40
C GLY A 818 16.33 1.00 51.96
N SER A 819 15.43 0.69 51.02
CA SER A 819 15.49 1.29 49.67
C SER A 819 14.11 1.40 48.99
N LEU A 820 13.95 2.43 48.16
CA LEU A 820 12.76 2.69 47.37
C LEU A 820 13.17 3.00 45.92
N ASN A 821 12.83 2.12 44.99
CA ASN A 821 13.04 2.34 43.55
C ASN A 821 11.70 2.60 42.87
N ILE A 822 11.65 3.66 42.06
CA ILE A 822 10.45 4.08 41.35
C ILE A 822 10.82 4.26 39.88
N ASN A 823 10.13 3.54 38.99
CA ASN A 823 10.26 3.70 37.55
C ASN A 823 8.94 4.19 36.96
N PHE A 824 8.96 5.37 36.35
CA PHE A 824 7.84 5.87 35.55
C PHE A 824 8.16 5.70 34.06
N SER A 825 7.26 5.03 33.34
CA SER A 825 7.32 4.91 31.88
C SER A 825 6.01 5.43 31.28
N LYS A 826 6.13 6.38 30.33
CA LYS A 826 4.96 6.97 29.67
C LYS A 826 4.58 6.17 28.42
N GLY A 827 3.30 5.83 28.29
CA GLY A 827 2.73 5.33 27.04
C GLY A 827 2.75 6.40 25.94
N VAL A 828 3.26 6.03 24.77
CA VAL A 828 3.53 6.87 23.60
C VAL A 828 2.34 7.75 23.18
N VAL A 829 2.41 9.06 23.46
CA VAL A 829 1.71 10.13 22.70
C VAL A 829 2.57 11.40 22.68
N PRO A 830 2.80 12.04 21.51
CA PRO A 830 3.75 13.15 21.35
C PRO A 830 3.11 14.48 21.78
N VAL A 831 3.40 14.93 22.99
CA VAL A 831 3.16 16.33 23.39
C VAL A 831 4.34 16.81 24.22
N ALA A 832 5.26 17.54 23.58
CA ALA A 832 6.24 18.51 24.08
C ALA A 832 7.04 18.27 25.40
N ALA A 833 6.84 17.14 26.10
CA ALA A 833 7.55 16.77 27.30
C ALA A 833 8.87 16.12 26.90
N ARG A 834 9.97 16.63 27.45
CA ARG A 834 11.33 16.27 27.03
C ARG A 834 11.81 14.94 27.65
N ALA A 835 11.20 14.51 28.75
CA ALA A 835 11.53 13.24 29.42
C ALA A 835 10.40 12.20 29.23
N HIS A 836 10.78 11.00 28.76
CA HIS A 836 9.88 9.86 28.56
C HIS A 836 9.95 8.82 29.69
N ASN A 837 11.04 8.81 30.46
CA ASN A 837 11.17 7.98 31.66
C ASN A 837 11.82 8.74 32.81
N LEU A 838 11.35 8.47 34.02
CA LEU A 838 11.95 8.92 35.28
C LEU A 838 12.24 7.70 36.15
N HIS A 839 13.50 7.53 36.56
CA HIS A 839 13.91 6.53 37.54
C HIS A 839 14.43 7.23 38.80
N VAL A 840 13.81 6.93 39.94
CA VAL A 840 14.22 7.47 41.25
C VAL A 840 14.58 6.29 42.14
N ALA A 841 15.83 6.25 42.60
CA ALA A 841 16.33 5.28 43.55
C ALA A 841 16.73 5.99 44.85
N LEU A 842 16.03 5.69 45.94
CA LEU A 842 16.29 6.25 47.27
C LEU A 842 16.77 5.15 48.21
N LYS A 843 17.68 5.49 49.12
CA LYS A 843 18.15 4.61 50.20
C LYS A 843 18.03 5.30 51.55
N ASP A 844 17.73 4.52 52.58
CA ASP A 844 17.58 4.99 53.96
C ASP A 844 16.54 6.12 54.07
N VAL A 845 15.35 5.86 53.52
CA VAL A 845 14.25 6.83 53.36
C VAL A 845 13.52 6.99 54.69
N ASN A 846 13.75 8.12 55.37
CA ASN A 846 13.11 8.44 56.65
C ASN A 846 11.63 8.85 56.49
N PRO A 847 10.78 8.69 57.53
CA PRO A 847 9.38 9.13 57.47
C PRO A 847 9.25 10.61 57.11
N GLY A 848 8.29 10.96 56.24
CA GLY A 848 8.03 12.33 55.81
C GLY A 848 8.50 12.69 54.40
N VAL A 849 8.84 11.69 53.56
CA VAL A 849 9.17 11.93 52.15
C VAL A 849 7.91 12.18 51.32
N ASP A 850 7.90 13.32 50.64
CA ASP A 850 6.88 13.81 49.74
C ASP A 850 7.49 13.96 48.32
N LEU A 851 7.15 13.02 47.43
CA LEU A 851 7.57 13.04 46.03
C LEU A 851 6.40 13.46 45.15
N ARG A 852 6.51 14.60 44.48
CA ARG A 852 5.54 15.14 43.53
C ARG A 852 6.19 15.26 42.17
N TYR A 853 5.50 14.86 41.11
CA TYR A 853 5.96 15.10 39.76
C TYR A 853 4.82 15.61 38.89
N ASN A 854 5.15 16.32 37.81
CA ASN A 854 4.21 16.83 36.83
C ASN A 854 4.91 16.87 35.47
N PHE A 855 4.59 15.95 34.56
CA PHE A 855 5.16 15.89 33.19
C PHE A 855 4.10 16.19 32.13
N GLY A 856 3.44 17.33 32.31
CA GLY A 856 2.31 17.79 31.50
C GLY A 856 2.58 19.10 30.75
N ALA A 857 1.59 19.53 29.96
CA ALA A 857 1.67 20.74 29.14
C ALA A 857 1.88 22.05 29.93
N ALA A 858 1.70 22.03 31.25
CA ALA A 858 1.90 23.17 32.15
C ALA A 858 3.36 23.37 32.60
N GLY A 859 4.27 22.49 32.19
CA GLY A 859 5.69 22.50 32.56
C GLY A 859 6.10 21.24 33.30
N ASP A 860 7.29 20.73 33.00
CA ASP A 860 7.87 19.56 33.66
C ASP A 860 8.42 19.97 35.03
N SER A 861 7.91 19.38 36.11
CA SER A 861 8.43 19.58 37.47
C SER A 861 8.55 18.27 38.24
N LEU A 862 9.62 18.12 39.02
CA LEU A 862 9.83 17.04 39.97
C LEU A 862 10.26 17.67 41.30
N VAL A 863 9.49 17.44 42.35
CA VAL A 863 9.78 17.89 43.71
C VAL A 863 9.92 16.65 44.59
N LEU A 864 11.09 16.45 45.17
CA LEU A 864 11.36 15.48 46.22
C LEU A 864 11.70 16.26 47.47
N ASP A 865 10.78 16.29 48.42
CA ASP A 865 10.92 16.98 49.70
C ASP A 865 10.84 15.97 50.83
N THR A 866 11.80 15.99 51.75
CA THR A 866 11.80 15.08 52.90
C THR A 866 11.58 15.79 54.23
N GLY A 867 11.17 17.06 54.16
CA GLY A 867 11.00 17.93 55.31
C GLY A 867 12.30 18.06 56.10
N ALA A 868 12.23 17.81 57.41
CA ALA A 868 13.41 17.88 58.29
C ALA A 868 14.29 16.62 58.23
N ALA A 869 13.81 15.53 57.62
CA ALA A 869 14.53 14.27 57.57
C ALA A 869 15.52 14.26 56.40
N LYS A 870 16.68 13.63 56.56
CA LYS A 870 17.67 13.48 55.49
C LYS A 870 17.44 12.14 54.77
N ILE A 871 17.46 12.13 53.44
CA ILE A 871 17.61 10.87 52.68
C ILE A 871 19.09 10.49 52.73
N GLY A 872 19.40 9.25 53.08
CA GLY A 872 20.79 8.78 53.08
C GLY A 872 21.42 8.88 51.68
N HIS A 873 20.67 8.45 50.65
CA HIS A 873 21.11 8.52 49.26
C HIS A 873 19.92 8.65 48.30
N ALA A 874 19.98 9.59 47.35
CA ALA A 874 19.04 9.72 46.26
C ALA A 874 19.77 9.70 44.92
N ALA A 875 19.30 8.89 43.97
CA ALA A 875 19.69 8.91 42.58
C ALA A 875 18.46 9.13 41.69
N VAL A 876 18.56 10.09 40.77
CA VAL A 876 17.47 10.47 39.85
C VAL A 876 17.99 10.44 38.42
N ASP A 877 17.39 9.61 37.57
CA ASP A 877 17.67 9.54 36.14
C ASP A 877 16.44 10.02 35.34
N LEU A 878 16.63 11.03 34.49
CA LEU A 878 15.64 11.53 33.52
C LEU A 878 16.11 11.17 32.11
N LEU A 879 15.27 10.44 31.38
CA LEU A 879 15.61 9.89 30.06
C LEU A 879 14.59 10.34 29.02
N SER A 880 15.09 10.90 27.92
CA SER A 880 14.31 11.23 26.73
C SER A 880 13.88 9.99 25.92
N ASP A 881 14.57 8.85 26.03
CA ASP A 881 14.18 7.62 25.32
C ASP A 881 14.49 6.37 26.18
N THR A 882 13.53 5.44 26.22
CA THR A 882 13.68 4.09 26.80
C THR A 882 14.84 3.30 26.20
N SER A 883 15.18 3.51 24.92
CA SER A 883 16.26 2.77 24.25
C SER A 883 17.62 3.04 24.88
N LEU A 884 17.79 4.20 25.52
CA LEU A 884 19.02 4.59 26.21
C LEU A 884 19.34 3.70 27.41
N LEU A 885 18.34 3.10 28.07
CA LEU A 885 18.55 2.16 29.19
C LEU A 885 19.38 0.94 28.79
N SER A 886 19.40 0.60 27.49
CA SER A 886 20.12 -0.58 26.96
C SER A 886 21.51 -0.25 26.41
N LYS A 887 21.88 1.03 26.26
CA LYS A 887 23.17 1.42 25.67
C LYS A 887 24.30 1.33 26.71
N PRO A 888 25.48 0.81 26.34
CA PRO A 888 26.65 0.75 27.22
C PRO A 888 27.15 2.12 27.71
N ALA A 889 26.73 3.23 27.10
CA ALA A 889 27.04 4.58 27.59
C ALA A 889 26.41 4.87 28.97
N VAL A 890 25.30 4.21 29.33
CA VAL A 890 24.74 4.26 30.71
C VAL A 890 25.58 3.42 31.70
N ALA A 891 26.54 2.62 31.21
CA ALA A 891 27.48 1.87 32.06
C ALA A 891 28.60 2.74 32.65
N GLU A 892 28.67 4.03 32.34
CA GLU A 892 29.43 5.03 33.13
C GLU A 892 28.68 5.54 34.38
N ARG A 893 27.73 4.75 34.90
CA ARG A 893 27.38 4.71 36.34
C ARG A 893 28.61 4.64 37.28
N ARG A 894 29.80 4.39 36.74
CA ARG A 894 31.08 4.41 37.47
C ARG A 894 31.39 5.74 38.16
N ILE A 895 31.00 6.89 37.61
CA ILE A 895 31.30 8.19 38.25
C ILE A 895 30.59 8.29 39.62
N PHE A 896 29.34 7.86 39.70
CA PHE A 896 28.58 7.84 40.95
C PHE A 896 28.89 6.62 41.83
N SER A 897 29.38 5.50 41.27
CA SER A 897 29.77 4.33 42.09
C SER A 897 30.92 4.61 43.06
N GLN A 898 31.69 5.67 42.86
CA GLN A 898 32.82 6.06 43.71
C GLN A 898 32.44 6.94 44.91
N GLY A 899 31.15 7.22 45.13
CA GLY A 899 30.70 7.94 46.33
C GLY A 899 30.54 9.45 46.18
N TYR A 900 30.79 10.01 44.99
CA TYR A 900 30.62 11.45 44.73
C TYR A 900 29.15 11.83 44.56
N ASP A 901 28.77 12.94 45.17
CA ASP A 901 27.53 13.65 44.85
C ASP A 901 27.79 14.57 43.65
N GLY A 902 26.79 14.72 42.78
CA GLY A 902 26.93 15.53 41.56
C GLY A 902 25.81 15.33 40.56
N LEU A 903 25.79 16.19 39.54
CA LEU A 903 24.84 16.16 38.42
C LEU A 903 25.60 16.01 37.10
N VAL A 904 25.20 15.03 36.29
CA VAL A 904 25.72 14.84 34.93
C VAL A 904 24.59 15.05 33.94
N PHE A 905 24.83 15.91 32.95
CA PHE A 905 23.96 16.12 31.80
C PHE A 905 24.70 15.67 30.54
N TRP A 906 24.15 14.70 29.83
CA TRP A 906 24.62 14.28 28.51
C TRP A 906 23.60 14.65 27.45
N ASP A 907 24.02 15.49 26.52
CA ASP A 907 23.35 15.70 25.24
C ASP A 907 23.95 14.70 24.25
N LEU A 908 23.15 13.74 23.77
CA LEU A 908 23.64 12.73 22.82
C LEU A 908 23.38 13.27 21.41
N ASP A 909 24.28 14.14 20.97
CA ASP A 909 24.35 14.62 19.59
C ASP A 909 24.40 13.40 18.65
N ASP A 910 23.45 13.32 17.71
CA ASP A 910 23.36 12.22 16.75
C ASP A 910 24.42 12.31 15.63
N GLY A 911 25.27 13.34 15.68
CA GLY A 911 26.36 13.57 14.72
C GLY A 911 25.87 14.18 13.42
N SER A 912 24.63 14.66 13.36
CA SER A 912 24.17 15.49 12.24
C SER A 912 24.55 16.95 12.49
N ASP A 913 25.37 17.52 11.61
CA ASP A 913 25.77 18.95 11.61
C ASP A 913 24.57 19.92 11.38
N GLN A 914 23.32 19.46 11.49
CA GLN A 914 22.15 20.31 11.39
C GLN A 914 21.72 20.76 12.78
N GLN A 915 21.84 22.07 13.04
CA GLN A 915 21.36 22.77 14.24
C GLN A 915 19.82 22.75 14.37
N ASP A 916 19.18 21.58 14.36
CA ASP A 916 17.77 21.42 14.65
C ASP A 916 17.61 21.23 16.17
N GLY A 917 17.87 22.31 16.92
CA GLY A 917 18.03 22.32 18.39
C GLY A 917 16.79 22.01 19.24
N VAL A 918 16.02 20.95 18.95
CA VAL A 918 14.84 20.56 19.75
C VAL A 918 14.68 19.06 20.02
N ASN A 919 15.39 18.15 19.34
CA ASN A 919 15.04 16.70 19.40
C ASN A 919 16.16 15.73 19.81
N ASP A 920 17.32 16.20 20.26
CA ASP A 920 18.39 15.27 20.63
C ASP A 920 18.05 14.49 21.93
N PRO A 921 18.32 13.17 21.95
CA PRO A 921 18.09 12.36 23.12
C PRO A 921 19.09 12.73 24.23
N TYR A 922 18.62 13.30 25.33
CA TYR A 922 19.45 13.61 26.49
C TYR A 922 19.25 12.63 27.66
N ILE A 923 20.26 12.59 28.53
CA ILE A 923 20.26 11.91 29.84
C ILE A 923 20.67 12.93 30.91
N MET A 924 19.85 13.07 31.95
CA MET A 924 20.24 13.78 33.17
C MET A 924 20.25 12.79 34.33
N SER A 925 21.41 12.64 34.99
CA SER A 925 21.57 11.76 36.15
C SER A 925 22.18 12.55 37.31
N GLY A 926 21.53 12.50 38.47
CA GLY A 926 22.01 13.16 39.68
C GLY A 926 22.12 12.18 40.83
N ARG A 927 23.16 12.31 41.65
CA ARG A 927 23.32 11.62 42.93
C ARG A 927 23.53 12.64 44.03
N VAL A 928 22.78 12.53 45.12
CA VAL A 928 22.93 13.39 46.30
C VAL A 928 22.80 12.56 47.59
N THR A 929 23.72 12.74 48.53
CA THR A 929 23.59 12.26 49.92
C THR A 929 23.03 13.35 50.81
N ASN A 930 22.34 12.96 51.88
CA ASN A 930 21.72 13.91 52.83
C ASN A 930 20.73 14.89 52.20
N LEU A 931 20.11 14.53 51.09
CA LEU A 931 19.15 15.37 50.38
C LEU A 931 17.94 15.68 51.30
N GLN A 932 17.60 16.96 51.43
CA GLN A 932 16.38 17.42 52.11
C GLN A 932 15.32 17.91 51.13
N HIS A 933 15.77 18.56 50.05
CA HIS A 933 14.88 19.09 49.02
C HIS A 933 15.56 19.04 47.65
N LEU A 934 14.89 18.48 46.65
CA LEU A 934 15.24 18.55 45.24
C LEU A 934 14.03 19.04 44.46
N GLU A 935 14.16 20.17 43.78
CA GLU A 935 13.16 20.70 42.87
C GLU A 935 13.76 20.87 41.48
N TYR A 936 13.30 20.05 40.55
CA TYR A 936 13.45 20.27 39.12
C TYR A 936 12.21 20.99 38.60
N LYS A 937 12.43 22.08 37.87
CA LYS A 937 11.43 22.74 37.02
C LYS A 937 12.05 22.90 35.64
N THR A 938 11.22 22.98 34.60
CA THR A 938 11.70 23.31 33.25
C THR A 938 12.56 24.58 33.33
N ASN A 939 13.85 24.46 33.00
CA ASN A 939 14.89 25.50 33.06
C ASN A 939 15.52 25.84 34.43
N SER A 940 15.25 25.09 35.51
CA SER A 940 15.96 25.28 36.78
C SER A 940 15.99 24.03 37.64
N ILE A 941 17.13 23.77 38.29
CA ILE A 941 17.26 22.74 39.31
C ILE A 941 17.71 23.43 40.61
N THR A 942 16.94 23.23 41.67
CA THR A 942 17.28 23.70 43.02
C THR A 942 17.44 22.49 43.92
N TRP A 943 18.57 22.38 44.62
CA TRP A 943 18.74 21.39 45.69
C TRP A 943 19.09 22.08 47.01
N GLY A 944 18.64 21.50 48.12
CA GLY A 944 18.95 21.97 49.48
C GLY A 944 19.44 20.82 50.35
N GLY A 945 20.67 20.97 50.86
CA GLY A 945 21.29 20.13 51.89
C GLY A 945 22.04 21.02 52.89
N SER A 946 22.21 20.57 54.14
CA SER A 946 22.74 21.41 55.24
C SER A 946 24.25 21.69 55.18
N ASP A 947 24.96 21.19 54.18
CA ASP A 947 26.41 21.30 54.07
C ASP A 947 26.76 21.60 52.60
N ASP A 948 27.59 22.62 52.35
CA ASP A 948 27.94 23.16 51.03
C ASP A 948 28.26 22.05 50.00
N VAL A 949 27.45 21.97 48.95
CA VAL A 949 27.72 21.20 47.73
C VAL A 949 28.27 22.18 46.70
N ASP A 950 29.58 22.13 46.45
CA ASP A 950 30.24 22.79 45.31
C ASP A 950 30.00 22.01 44.01
#